data_AF-A0A6N8H4L5-F1
#
_entry.id   AF-A0A6N8H4L5-F1
#
_cell.length_a   1.000
_cell.length_b   1.000
_cell.length_c   1.000
_cell.angle_alpha   90.00
_cell.angle_beta   90.00
_cell.angle_gamma   90.00
#
_symmetry.space_group_name_H-M   'P 1'
#
loop_
_entity.id
_entity.type
_entity.pdbx_description
1 polymer ?
#
loop_
_entity_poly.entity_id
_entity_poly.type
_entity_poly.pdbx_seq_one_letter_code
_entity_poly.pdbx_strand_id
1 'polypeptide(L)'
;MKKLHELLCTNRWFAVVLLLEAAVLASLAASLFGAPYRLQLTPADFENEYPQIAAVNEEAAALQIWNNNEDFTPPEDKAISFSTAGSAMRSGAYEVTVQYFSCQMPDAPTFNALYSAGSLSFASKGNPSAISADAVTLDDCHRTVTTRLWVGYGARMQDLTATLTYGEGQLYLYGITLTEQPIYRLTRLVIFVLLAAVLDLALLLLFACGDTNAPARRRKYAVPLILAGITVAACLPLFSNCLYFGHDLDYHLQRISAMAAELSYGQFPVRMTTDTLNGYGYANSLCYCELFLTLPALLYNAWLPLRTCYQVYIFAVTLSTAIIAYCSFGKITASRKLGLLGAALYTMSCYRLVCTYIRASVGEYTAITFLPLVLVGLYNIYTTEKPRFAQWAPMAFGMAALVQCHLLSCELIALLLVVFCLLRLRDTLRPARLLAWVKAALLAVALSAWYFFPFLISTHEINLMVNGPLIGKIQNQGTYLVQLFSPFGPGFDGADSGTNPDMTLSFGLPLVVGLLLVLYCLLRRESWHDRDTLHRMQAAFGFAVLATVLSMHVFPWDSFHNWLGRTVGKLIGLFQYPWRFLSLATALLCLAVVLAVQLLKEKNLRLAKGVALSLVGCTLLMTGVMQTQMLTGQQEVAYNTYRKMDPTPTTGVGEYLIDGTSAYETIWAQPKPGSDKIQLLSYEKRGGKAYLEVENDGEAADISVPIFNYGHYHAVDEATGEEYPLGTGENARITLNIPAGYTGTIMIAYHAPTYWRGFELVSALALLGSIAWGVSRRKKKQ
;
A
#
# COMPACT_ATOMS: atom_id res chain seq x y z
N MET A 1 6.13 31.86 -28.53
CA MET A 1 7.28 31.71 -29.44
C MET A 1 8.33 32.83 -29.23
N LYS A 2 8.02 34.11 -29.47
CA LYS A 2 9.00 35.24 -29.32
C LYS A 2 9.72 35.32 -27.96
N LYS A 3 8.97 35.24 -26.84
CA LYS A 3 9.52 35.23 -25.47
C LYS A 3 10.38 34.00 -25.13
N LEU A 4 10.08 32.86 -25.75
CA LEU A 4 10.86 31.63 -25.56
C LEU A 4 12.20 31.75 -26.31
N HIS A 5 12.16 32.29 -27.53
CA HIS A 5 13.35 32.54 -28.33
C HIS A 5 14.31 33.52 -27.64
N GLU A 6 13.81 34.65 -27.13
CA GLU A 6 14.60 35.59 -26.32
C GLU A 6 15.24 34.91 -25.11
N LEU A 7 14.47 34.13 -24.34
CA LEU A 7 14.95 33.42 -23.15
C LEU A 7 16.06 32.40 -23.47
N LEU A 8 15.93 31.66 -24.58
CA LEU A 8 16.92 30.68 -25.04
C LEU A 8 18.20 31.35 -25.56
N CYS A 9 18.08 32.47 -26.28
CA CYS A 9 19.22 33.26 -26.74
C CYS A 9 20.02 33.85 -25.56
N THR A 10 19.34 34.28 -24.50
CA THR A 10 19.98 34.80 -23.28
C THR A 10 20.62 33.69 -22.43
N ASN A 11 20.07 32.47 -22.42
CA ASN A 11 20.51 31.37 -21.55
C ASN A 11 20.99 30.16 -22.38
N ARG A 12 22.19 30.27 -22.98
CA ARG A 12 22.74 29.24 -23.89
C ARG A 12 22.83 27.84 -23.27
N TRP A 13 23.22 27.72 -21.99
CA TRP A 13 23.28 26.42 -21.30
C TRP A 13 21.89 25.81 -21.09
N PHE A 14 20.88 26.62 -20.78
CA PHE A 14 19.50 26.15 -20.66
C PHE A 14 18.97 25.63 -22.00
N ALA A 15 19.32 26.30 -23.10
CA ALA A 15 18.97 25.83 -24.44
C ALA A 15 19.65 24.49 -24.80
N VAL A 16 20.91 24.28 -24.40
CA VAL A 16 21.62 23.00 -24.60
C VAL A 16 20.93 21.86 -23.85
N VAL A 17 20.53 22.08 -22.59
CA VAL A 17 19.80 21.06 -21.80
C VAL A 17 18.48 20.69 -22.48
N LEU A 18 17.68 21.67 -22.87
CA LEU A 18 16.42 21.44 -23.58
C LEU A 18 16.59 20.67 -24.90
N LEU A 19 17.67 20.92 -25.65
CA LEU A 19 17.98 20.18 -26.87
C LEU A 19 18.34 18.71 -26.57
N LEU A 20 19.11 18.46 -25.50
CA LEU A 20 19.44 17.10 -25.06
C LEU A 20 18.18 16.35 -24.60
N GLU A 21 17.31 17.01 -23.82
CA GLU A 21 16.02 16.43 -23.41
C GLU A 21 15.16 16.10 -24.62
N ALA A 22 15.02 17.02 -25.58
CA ALA A 22 14.26 16.79 -26.80
C ALA A 22 14.81 15.60 -27.62
N ALA A 23 16.14 15.45 -27.71
CA ALA A 23 16.77 14.32 -28.38
C ALA A 23 16.48 12.98 -27.67
N VAL A 24 16.54 12.95 -26.34
CA VAL A 24 16.19 11.76 -25.54
C VAL A 24 14.71 11.42 -25.70
N LEU A 25 13.82 12.40 -25.60
CA LEU A 25 12.38 12.21 -25.77
C LEU A 25 12.02 11.76 -27.19
N ALA A 26 12.67 12.29 -28.22
CA ALA A 26 12.49 11.84 -29.60
C ALA A 26 12.93 10.38 -29.79
N SER A 27 14.07 9.99 -29.19
CA SER A 27 14.54 8.60 -29.20
C SER A 27 13.56 7.64 -28.51
N LEU A 28 13.05 8.03 -27.32
CA LEU A 28 12.03 7.26 -26.61
C LEU A 28 10.73 7.16 -27.40
N ALA A 29 10.27 8.25 -28.02
CA ALA A 29 9.09 8.26 -28.86
C ALA A 29 9.23 7.35 -30.09
N ALA A 30 10.41 7.34 -30.72
CA ALA A 30 10.71 6.41 -31.81
C ALA A 30 10.69 4.95 -31.32
N SER A 31 11.18 4.69 -30.10
CA SER A 31 11.22 3.34 -29.51
C SER A 31 9.85 2.75 -29.18
N LEU A 32 8.77 3.55 -29.21
CA LEU A 32 7.41 3.06 -28.99
C LEU A 32 7.00 2.03 -30.06
N PHE A 33 7.51 2.20 -31.28
CA PHE A 33 7.12 1.40 -32.44
C PHE A 33 8.07 0.22 -32.65
N GLY A 34 7.54 -0.89 -33.15
CA GLY A 34 8.29 -2.12 -33.44
C GLY A 34 7.78 -3.32 -32.66
N ALA A 35 8.05 -4.53 -33.18
CA ALA A 35 7.63 -5.76 -32.54
C ALA A 35 8.24 -5.91 -31.12
N PRO A 36 7.50 -6.52 -30.17
CA PRO A 36 8.07 -6.89 -28.88
C PRO A 36 9.20 -7.91 -29.08
N TYR A 37 10.30 -7.71 -28.38
CA TYR A 37 11.39 -8.69 -28.34
C TYR A 37 10.95 -9.93 -27.55
N ARG A 38 11.32 -11.12 -28.04
CA ARG A 38 11.10 -12.39 -27.35
C ARG A 38 12.41 -13.18 -27.35
N LEU A 39 12.80 -13.68 -26.18
CA LEU A 39 13.92 -14.60 -25.99
C LEU A 39 13.36 -15.90 -25.42
N GLN A 40 13.76 -17.03 -26.01
CA GLN A 40 13.39 -18.35 -25.53
C GLN A 40 14.70 -19.06 -25.17
N LEU A 41 14.80 -19.50 -23.92
CA LEU A 41 15.87 -20.35 -23.42
C LEU A 41 15.30 -21.76 -23.29
N THR A 42 15.99 -22.69 -23.91
CA THR A 42 15.67 -24.11 -23.96
C THR A 42 16.59 -24.88 -23.02
N PRO A 43 16.24 -26.12 -22.65
CA PRO A 43 17.12 -26.99 -21.87
C PRO A 43 18.55 -27.13 -22.39
N ALA A 44 18.72 -27.11 -23.72
CA ALA A 44 20.02 -27.26 -24.38
C ALA A 44 20.95 -26.04 -24.18
N ASP A 45 20.42 -24.89 -23.74
CA ASP A 45 21.20 -23.67 -23.52
C ASP A 45 21.96 -23.69 -22.18
N PHE A 46 21.63 -24.63 -21.28
CA PHE A 46 22.22 -24.74 -19.95
C PHE A 46 23.48 -25.60 -19.96
N GLU A 47 24.57 -25.05 -19.40
CA GLU A 47 25.79 -25.80 -19.17
C GLU A 47 25.58 -26.81 -18.03
N ASN A 48 25.97 -28.07 -18.27
CA ASN A 48 25.84 -29.17 -17.32
C ASN A 48 27.21 -29.69 -16.90
N GLU A 49 27.68 -29.25 -15.74
CA GLU A 49 28.93 -29.74 -15.12
C GLU A 49 28.71 -31.05 -14.31
N TYR A 50 27.46 -31.51 -14.18
CA TYR A 50 27.06 -32.62 -13.31
C TYR A 50 26.30 -33.72 -14.06
N PRO A 51 26.92 -34.39 -15.06
CA PRO A 51 26.26 -35.41 -15.88
C PRO A 51 25.79 -36.65 -15.10
N GLN A 52 26.25 -36.81 -13.85
CA GLN A 52 25.85 -37.91 -12.97
C GLN A 52 24.44 -37.77 -12.39
N ILE A 53 23.93 -36.54 -12.32
CA ILE A 53 22.64 -36.20 -11.68
C ILE A 53 21.75 -35.33 -12.57
N ALA A 54 22.20 -34.96 -13.77
CA ALA A 54 21.43 -34.17 -14.70
C ALA A 54 21.71 -34.55 -16.16
N ALA A 55 20.68 -34.54 -16.99
CA ALA A 55 20.83 -34.62 -18.44
C ALA A 55 19.68 -33.91 -19.17
N VAL A 56 19.94 -33.50 -20.42
CA VAL A 56 18.89 -33.05 -21.33
C VAL A 56 18.28 -34.28 -21.98
N ASN A 57 17.00 -34.54 -21.71
CA ASN A 57 16.25 -35.63 -22.32
C ASN A 57 15.61 -35.14 -23.62
N GLU A 58 16.02 -35.70 -24.76
CA GLU A 58 15.53 -35.29 -26.09
C GLU A 58 14.06 -35.66 -26.34
N GLU A 59 13.56 -36.77 -25.77
CA GLU A 59 12.16 -37.21 -25.91
C GLU A 59 11.22 -36.35 -25.04
N ALA A 60 11.66 -36.00 -23.84
CA ALA A 60 10.88 -35.18 -22.90
C ALA A 60 11.09 -33.66 -23.09
N ALA A 61 12.01 -33.26 -23.98
CA ALA A 61 12.42 -31.88 -24.23
C ALA A 61 12.67 -31.07 -22.93
N ALA A 62 13.39 -31.68 -21.98
CA ALA A 62 13.57 -31.12 -20.64
C ALA A 62 15.01 -31.30 -20.13
N LEU A 63 15.51 -30.32 -19.37
CA LEU A 63 16.70 -30.49 -18.53
C LEU A 63 16.21 -31.19 -17.27
N GLN A 64 16.51 -32.47 -17.15
CA GLN A 64 16.11 -33.29 -16.03
C GLN A 64 17.25 -33.34 -15.01
N ILE A 65 16.94 -33.09 -13.74
CA ILE A 65 17.87 -33.19 -12.62
C ILE A 65 17.25 -34.17 -11.62
N TRP A 66 17.98 -35.23 -11.28
CA TRP A 66 17.57 -36.28 -10.36
C TRP A 66 18.75 -36.64 -9.48
N ASN A 67 18.71 -36.24 -8.21
CA ASN A 67 19.76 -36.64 -7.26
C ASN A 67 19.37 -37.91 -6.50
N ASN A 68 19.24 -39.02 -7.23
CA ASN A 68 18.98 -40.35 -6.66
C ASN A 68 20.24 -41.24 -6.67
N ASN A 69 21.43 -40.67 -6.94
CA ASN A 69 22.66 -41.43 -7.06
C ASN A 69 23.38 -41.47 -5.71
N GLU A 70 23.41 -42.65 -5.06
CA GLU A 70 24.06 -42.85 -3.74
C GLU A 70 25.55 -42.46 -3.73
N ASP A 71 26.19 -42.47 -4.91
CA ASP A 71 27.61 -42.14 -5.08
C ASP A 71 27.89 -40.64 -5.33
N PHE A 72 26.84 -39.81 -5.48
CA PHE A 72 27.01 -38.38 -5.71
C PHE A 72 27.06 -37.60 -4.39
N THR A 73 28.26 -37.10 -4.05
CA THR A 73 28.44 -36.16 -2.94
C THR A 73 28.38 -34.72 -3.46
N PRO A 74 27.44 -33.88 -2.98
CA PRO A 74 27.41 -32.47 -3.38
C PRO A 74 28.71 -31.76 -2.97
N PRO A 75 29.21 -30.80 -3.75
CA PRO A 75 30.42 -30.08 -3.40
C PRO A 75 30.23 -29.28 -2.09
N GLU A 76 31.18 -29.39 -1.15
CA GLU A 76 31.19 -28.57 0.06
C GLU A 76 31.14 -27.08 -0.31
N ASP A 77 30.23 -26.33 0.32
CA ASP A 77 30.05 -24.88 0.18
C ASP A 77 29.70 -24.34 -1.23
N LYS A 78 29.29 -25.19 -2.18
CA LYS A 78 28.77 -24.73 -3.49
C LYS A 78 27.35 -25.23 -3.76
N ALA A 79 26.48 -24.31 -4.14
CA ALA A 79 25.17 -24.66 -4.66
C ALA A 79 25.32 -25.35 -6.04
N ILE A 80 24.59 -26.45 -6.25
CA ILE A 80 24.53 -27.12 -7.55
C ILE A 80 23.75 -26.20 -8.49
N SER A 81 24.41 -25.68 -9.52
CA SER A 81 23.79 -24.72 -10.42
C SER A 81 24.10 -25.00 -11.88
N PHE A 82 23.13 -24.69 -12.73
CA PHE A 82 23.19 -24.81 -14.18
C PHE A 82 22.94 -23.42 -14.74
N SER A 83 23.86 -22.88 -15.53
CA SER A 83 23.74 -21.54 -16.09
C SER A 83 23.69 -21.58 -17.61
N THR A 84 22.91 -20.69 -18.20
CA THR A 84 22.93 -20.52 -19.66
C THR A 84 24.18 -19.77 -20.12
N ALA A 85 24.56 -19.98 -21.38
CA ALA A 85 25.42 -19.03 -22.07
C ALA A 85 24.81 -17.61 -22.05
N GLY A 86 25.67 -16.59 -22.08
CA GLY A 86 25.25 -15.19 -22.07
C GLY A 86 24.41 -14.84 -23.30
N SER A 87 23.20 -14.32 -23.07
CA SER A 87 22.27 -13.89 -24.12
C SER A 87 22.15 -12.37 -24.22
N ALA A 88 22.03 -11.86 -25.44
CA ALA A 88 21.84 -10.44 -25.67
C ALA A 88 20.40 -9.98 -25.33
N MET A 89 20.28 -8.87 -24.60
CA MET A 89 19.00 -8.32 -24.16
C MET A 89 18.94 -6.81 -24.39
N ARG A 90 17.76 -6.33 -24.82
CA ARG A 90 17.49 -4.91 -24.99
C ARG A 90 16.99 -4.29 -23.68
N SER A 91 17.21 -2.99 -23.48
CA SER A 91 16.59 -2.26 -22.37
C SER A 91 15.05 -2.34 -22.45
N GLY A 92 14.39 -2.77 -21.38
CA GLY A 92 12.95 -3.02 -21.39
C GLY A 92 12.47 -3.64 -20.09
N ALA A 93 11.18 -3.99 -20.07
CA ALA A 93 10.59 -4.83 -19.03
C ALA A 93 10.05 -6.09 -19.72
N TYR A 94 10.25 -7.22 -19.08
CA TYR A 94 10.02 -8.54 -19.65
C TYR A 94 9.17 -9.37 -18.69
N GLU A 95 8.13 -9.99 -19.23
CA GLU A 95 7.46 -11.10 -18.60
C GLU A 95 8.31 -12.36 -18.77
N VAL A 96 8.61 -13.04 -17.68
CA VAL A 96 9.38 -14.28 -17.68
C VAL A 96 8.44 -15.41 -17.31
N THR A 97 8.21 -16.33 -18.23
CA THR A 97 7.42 -17.54 -18.00
C THR A 97 8.34 -18.74 -17.97
N VAL A 98 8.30 -19.51 -16.89
CA VAL A 98 9.11 -20.71 -16.67
C VAL A 98 8.19 -21.92 -16.62
N GLN A 99 8.46 -22.91 -17.45
CA GLN A 99 7.75 -24.19 -17.46
C GLN A 99 8.65 -25.25 -16.83
N TYR A 100 8.16 -25.91 -15.79
CA TYR A 100 8.97 -26.82 -14.99
C TYR A 100 8.14 -27.89 -14.27
N PHE A 101 8.82 -28.89 -13.74
CA PHE A 101 8.32 -29.83 -12.75
C PHE A 101 9.26 -29.82 -11.55
N SER A 102 8.70 -29.80 -10.34
CA SER A 102 9.47 -29.87 -9.10
C SER A 102 8.83 -30.90 -8.18
N CYS A 103 9.67 -31.69 -7.52
CA CYS A 103 9.29 -32.59 -6.44
C CYS A 103 10.47 -32.77 -5.48
N GLN A 104 10.46 -32.03 -4.38
CA GLN A 104 11.54 -32.05 -3.37
C GLN A 104 11.66 -33.43 -2.69
N MET A 105 10.53 -34.13 -2.47
CA MET A 105 10.47 -35.45 -1.81
C MET A 105 9.85 -36.51 -2.73
N PRO A 106 10.61 -37.07 -3.69
CA PRO A 106 10.08 -38.01 -4.68
C PRO A 106 9.57 -39.33 -4.09
N ASP A 107 10.09 -39.78 -2.95
CA ASP A 107 9.66 -41.04 -2.29
C ASP A 107 8.30 -40.90 -1.58
N ALA A 108 7.91 -39.67 -1.23
CA ALA A 108 6.66 -39.34 -0.55
C ALA A 108 6.13 -37.99 -1.06
N PRO A 109 5.69 -37.91 -2.33
CA PRO A 109 5.38 -36.64 -2.96
C PRO A 109 4.14 -36.01 -2.31
N THR A 110 4.30 -34.78 -1.79
CA THR A 110 3.21 -34.03 -1.13
C THR A 110 2.66 -32.89 -2.00
N PHE A 111 3.37 -32.50 -3.06
CA PHE A 111 3.01 -31.45 -4.03
C PHE A 111 2.43 -30.16 -3.41
N ASN A 112 3.06 -29.68 -2.33
CA ASN A 112 2.66 -28.44 -1.68
C ASN A 112 3.57 -27.27 -2.07
N ALA A 113 3.06 -26.05 -1.95
CA ALA A 113 3.74 -24.84 -2.42
C ALA A 113 4.95 -24.40 -1.58
N LEU A 114 5.17 -24.97 -0.39
CA LEU A 114 6.33 -24.63 0.46
C LEU A 114 7.59 -25.40 0.06
N TYR A 115 7.43 -26.55 -0.59
CA TYR A 115 8.54 -27.36 -1.07
C TYR A 115 8.94 -27.00 -2.49
N SER A 116 10.23 -27.14 -2.76
CA SER A 116 10.88 -26.65 -3.98
C SER A 116 12.18 -27.40 -4.20
N ALA A 117 12.31 -28.04 -5.36
CA ALA A 117 13.53 -28.74 -5.77
C ALA A 117 14.61 -27.78 -6.29
N GLY A 118 14.27 -26.52 -6.60
CA GLY A 118 15.25 -25.52 -6.98
C GLY A 118 14.70 -24.10 -7.14
N SER A 119 15.55 -23.18 -7.58
CA SER A 119 15.19 -21.80 -7.87
C SER A 119 15.88 -21.30 -9.12
N LEU A 120 15.34 -20.24 -9.73
CA LEU A 120 15.89 -19.62 -10.92
C LEU A 120 16.22 -18.16 -10.64
N SER A 121 17.40 -17.72 -11.07
CA SER A 121 17.84 -16.32 -10.96
C SER A 121 18.39 -15.80 -12.29
N PHE A 122 18.41 -14.47 -12.43
CA PHE A 122 18.90 -13.80 -13.64
C PHE A 122 19.97 -12.78 -13.27
N ALA A 123 21.09 -12.81 -13.98
CA ALA A 123 22.21 -11.91 -13.74
C ALA A 123 22.94 -11.55 -15.03
N SER A 124 23.85 -10.58 -14.94
CA SER A 124 24.79 -10.19 -15.99
C SER A 124 26.10 -9.88 -15.31
N LYS A 125 27.19 -10.47 -15.82
CA LYS A 125 28.53 -10.28 -15.26
C LYS A 125 29.10 -8.91 -15.65
N GLY A 126 28.85 -8.50 -16.90
CA GLY A 126 29.32 -7.24 -17.46
C GLY A 126 28.53 -6.03 -17.00
N ASN A 127 27.24 -6.18 -16.67
CA ASN A 127 26.41 -5.08 -16.17
C ASN A 127 25.40 -5.52 -15.09
N PRO A 128 25.86 -5.87 -13.88
CA PRO A 128 24.99 -6.38 -12.81
C PRO A 128 23.87 -5.40 -12.40
N SER A 129 24.16 -4.10 -12.37
CA SER A 129 23.21 -3.06 -11.94
C SER A 129 22.12 -2.75 -12.96
N ALA A 130 22.27 -3.20 -14.21
CA ALA A 130 21.26 -3.03 -15.24
C ALA A 130 20.11 -4.03 -15.12
N ILE A 131 20.26 -5.12 -14.37
CA ILE A 131 19.18 -6.09 -14.16
C ILE A 131 18.50 -5.80 -12.83
N SER A 132 17.17 -5.80 -12.86
CA SER A 132 16.37 -5.97 -11.65
C SER A 132 15.44 -7.13 -11.87
N ALA A 133 15.59 -8.18 -11.07
CA ALA A 133 14.74 -9.36 -11.04
C ALA A 133 14.86 -9.98 -9.64
N ASP A 134 13.77 -10.55 -9.14
CA ASP A 134 13.83 -11.37 -7.93
C ASP A 134 14.01 -12.84 -8.32
N ALA A 135 14.63 -13.63 -7.43
CA ALA A 135 14.74 -15.06 -7.63
C ALA A 135 13.36 -15.73 -7.65
N VAL A 136 13.22 -16.75 -8.48
CA VAL A 136 11.97 -17.49 -8.66
C VAL A 136 12.11 -18.86 -8.03
N THR A 137 11.37 -19.10 -6.95
CA THR A 137 11.21 -20.45 -6.37
C THR A 137 10.39 -21.33 -7.31
N LEU A 138 10.89 -22.53 -7.59
CA LEU A 138 10.23 -23.52 -8.43
C LEU A 138 9.54 -24.54 -7.52
N ASP A 139 8.34 -24.20 -7.08
CA ASP A 139 7.59 -24.94 -6.07
C ASP A 139 6.96 -26.24 -6.60
N ASP A 140 6.73 -27.21 -5.72
CA ASP A 140 6.23 -28.54 -6.11
C ASP A 140 4.76 -28.50 -6.58
N CYS A 141 4.02 -27.43 -6.27
CA CYS A 141 2.58 -27.35 -6.51
C CYS A 141 2.24 -26.89 -7.94
N HIS A 142 3.06 -26.02 -8.53
CA HIS A 142 2.81 -25.45 -9.85
C HIS A 142 3.63 -26.14 -10.95
N ARG A 143 3.24 -25.91 -12.20
CA ARG A 143 3.95 -26.38 -13.42
C ARG A 143 4.42 -25.24 -14.32
N THR A 144 3.85 -24.06 -14.13
CA THR A 144 4.24 -22.82 -14.80
C THR A 144 4.27 -21.71 -13.78
N VAL A 145 5.29 -20.86 -13.84
CA VAL A 145 5.38 -19.62 -13.07
C VAL A 145 5.66 -18.45 -14.00
N THR A 146 4.99 -17.32 -13.73
CA THR A 146 5.27 -16.04 -14.38
C THR A 146 5.86 -15.05 -13.37
N THR A 147 6.94 -14.37 -13.76
CA THR A 147 7.55 -13.26 -13.01
C THR A 147 7.93 -12.10 -13.95
N ARG A 148 8.57 -11.06 -13.42
CA ARG A 148 8.97 -9.87 -14.17
C ARG A 148 10.46 -9.58 -14.02
N LEU A 149 11.08 -9.13 -15.11
CA LEU A 149 12.48 -8.75 -15.19
C LEU A 149 12.61 -7.39 -15.87
N TRP A 150 13.49 -6.53 -15.36
CA TRP A 150 13.78 -5.22 -15.94
C TRP A 150 15.24 -5.12 -16.36
N VAL A 151 15.45 -4.57 -17.57
CA VAL A 151 16.76 -4.19 -18.09
C VAL A 151 16.82 -2.66 -18.20
N GLY A 152 17.77 -2.07 -17.48
CA GLY A 152 17.94 -0.62 -17.32
C GLY A 152 18.01 0.15 -18.65
N TYR A 153 17.56 1.41 -18.62
CA TYR A 153 17.53 2.25 -19.81
C TYR A 153 18.94 2.48 -20.39
N GLY A 154 19.06 2.39 -21.71
CA GLY A 154 20.35 2.54 -22.40
C GLY A 154 21.27 1.33 -22.30
N ALA A 155 20.95 0.33 -21.47
CA ALA A 155 21.70 -0.91 -21.43
C ALA A 155 21.44 -1.74 -22.70
N ARG A 156 22.51 -2.04 -23.45
CA ARG A 156 22.55 -3.12 -24.44
C ARG A 156 23.36 -4.25 -23.85
N MET A 157 22.67 -5.16 -23.17
CA MET A 157 23.30 -6.30 -22.52
C MET A 157 23.62 -7.37 -23.56
N GLN A 158 24.75 -8.04 -23.40
CA GLN A 158 25.19 -9.14 -24.27
C GLN A 158 25.31 -10.48 -23.53
N ASP A 159 25.15 -10.47 -22.22
CA ASP A 159 25.54 -11.55 -21.32
C ASP A 159 24.51 -11.81 -20.22
N LEU A 160 23.21 -11.71 -20.53
CA LEU A 160 22.17 -12.17 -19.60
C LEU A 160 22.34 -13.67 -19.39
N THR A 161 22.52 -14.10 -18.15
CA THR A 161 22.57 -15.51 -17.75
C THR A 161 21.37 -15.84 -16.90
N ALA A 162 20.67 -16.93 -17.23
CA ALA A 162 19.71 -17.57 -16.34
C ALA A 162 20.43 -18.69 -15.58
N THR A 163 20.37 -18.66 -14.25
CA THR A 163 21.02 -19.64 -13.38
C THR A 163 19.96 -20.40 -12.60
N LEU A 164 19.83 -21.69 -12.91
CA LEU A 164 19.01 -22.65 -12.20
C LEU A 164 19.83 -23.24 -11.04
N THR A 165 19.44 -22.92 -9.82
CA THR A 165 20.05 -23.48 -8.60
C THR A 165 19.21 -24.65 -8.12
N TYR A 166 19.80 -25.84 -8.14
CA TYR A 166 19.19 -27.07 -7.66
C TYR A 166 19.42 -27.22 -6.14
N GLY A 167 18.36 -27.63 -5.43
CA GLY A 167 18.37 -27.96 -4.02
C GLY A 167 18.43 -29.48 -3.82
N GLU A 168 17.27 -30.14 -3.87
CA GLU A 168 17.12 -31.58 -3.67
C GLU A 168 15.88 -32.15 -4.40
N GLY A 169 15.77 -33.48 -4.47
CA GLY A 169 14.65 -34.17 -5.12
C GLY A 169 14.76 -34.31 -6.64
N GLN A 170 13.67 -33.98 -7.34
CA GLN A 170 13.55 -34.03 -8.80
C GLN A 170 13.14 -32.67 -9.35
N LEU A 171 13.88 -32.17 -10.33
CA LEU A 171 13.62 -30.89 -10.98
C LEU A 171 13.76 -31.02 -12.49
N TYR A 172 12.69 -30.80 -13.24
CA TYR A 172 12.71 -30.78 -14.69
C TYR A 172 12.40 -29.38 -15.19
N LEU A 173 13.28 -28.81 -16.01
CA LEU A 173 13.07 -27.52 -16.66
C LEU A 173 12.73 -27.76 -18.13
N TYR A 174 11.54 -27.34 -18.56
CA TYR A 174 11.07 -27.48 -19.96
C TYR A 174 11.43 -26.27 -20.81
N GLY A 175 11.47 -25.07 -20.21
CA GLY A 175 11.90 -23.87 -20.92
C GLY A 175 11.59 -22.58 -20.18
N ILE A 176 12.25 -21.50 -20.61
CA ILE A 176 12.05 -20.15 -20.10
C ILE A 176 11.77 -19.23 -21.30
N THR A 177 10.66 -18.50 -21.24
CA THR A 177 10.32 -17.49 -22.25
C THR A 177 10.33 -16.11 -21.62
N LEU A 178 11.12 -15.19 -22.18
CA LEU A 178 11.13 -13.78 -21.83
C LEU A 178 10.45 -12.99 -22.95
N THR A 179 9.35 -12.31 -22.62
CA THR A 179 8.55 -11.52 -23.59
C THR A 179 8.54 -10.05 -23.18
N GLU A 180 9.04 -9.16 -24.06
CA GLU A 180 9.03 -7.73 -23.83
C GLU A 180 7.61 -7.19 -23.73
N GLN A 181 7.40 -6.23 -22.84
CA GLN A 181 6.10 -5.64 -22.57
C GLN A 181 6.03 -4.22 -23.14
N PRO A 182 5.38 -4.02 -24.31
CA PRO A 182 5.45 -2.76 -25.05
C PRO A 182 4.91 -1.56 -24.27
N ILE A 183 3.95 -1.78 -23.37
CA ILE A 183 3.40 -0.71 -22.52
C ILE A 183 4.48 -0.01 -21.69
N TYR A 184 5.53 -0.72 -21.30
CA TYR A 184 6.66 -0.13 -20.58
C TYR A 184 7.43 0.89 -21.41
N ARG A 185 7.44 0.78 -22.74
CA ARG A 185 8.05 1.79 -23.63
C ARG A 185 7.36 3.14 -23.46
N LEU A 186 6.02 3.15 -23.41
CA LEU A 186 5.22 4.35 -23.12
C LEU A 186 5.45 4.84 -21.69
N THR A 187 5.46 3.94 -20.71
CA THR A 187 5.74 4.27 -19.31
C THR A 187 7.06 5.01 -19.17
N ARG A 188 8.13 4.52 -19.81
CA ARG A 188 9.44 5.21 -19.83
C ARG A 188 9.36 6.59 -20.45
N LEU A 189 8.71 6.73 -21.61
CA LEU A 189 8.54 8.04 -22.24
C LEU A 189 7.85 9.04 -21.30
N VAL A 190 6.75 8.64 -20.66
CA VAL A 190 6.02 9.48 -19.71
C VAL A 190 6.91 9.88 -18.53
N ILE A 191 7.69 8.95 -17.97
CA ILE A 191 8.62 9.23 -16.88
C ILE A 191 9.66 10.27 -17.30
N PHE A 192 10.29 10.12 -18.47
CA PHE A 192 11.27 11.09 -18.95
C PHE A 192 10.66 12.46 -19.25
N VAL A 193 9.41 12.51 -19.75
CA VAL A 193 8.67 13.78 -19.91
C VAL A 193 8.45 14.47 -18.57
N LEU A 194 8.07 13.72 -17.52
CA LEU A 194 7.87 14.28 -16.18
C LEU A 194 9.20 14.74 -15.56
N LEU A 195 10.28 13.97 -15.72
CA LEU A 195 11.61 14.35 -15.26
C LEU A 195 12.12 15.61 -15.94
N ALA A 196 11.99 15.70 -17.28
CA ALA A 196 12.32 16.89 -18.05
C ALA A 196 11.50 18.10 -17.56
N ALA A 197 10.19 17.95 -17.37
CA ALA A 197 9.34 19.04 -16.87
C ALA A 197 9.75 19.54 -15.47
N VAL A 198 10.18 18.65 -14.57
CA VAL A 198 10.68 19.01 -13.24
C VAL A 198 12.04 19.70 -13.33
N LEU A 199 12.95 19.17 -14.16
CA LEU A 199 14.27 19.75 -14.39
C LEU A 199 14.16 21.15 -15.00
N ASP A 200 13.33 21.31 -16.03
CA ASP A 200 13.01 22.58 -16.67
C ASP A 200 12.45 23.60 -15.67
N LEU A 201 11.51 23.17 -14.82
CA LEU A 201 10.96 24.03 -13.78
C LEU A 201 12.05 24.48 -12.80
N ALA A 202 12.93 23.57 -12.38
CA ALA A 202 14.03 23.88 -11.47
C ALA A 202 15.04 24.85 -12.11
N LEU A 203 15.46 24.58 -13.34
CA LEU A 203 16.39 25.43 -14.10
C LEU A 203 15.79 26.82 -14.36
N LEU A 204 14.50 26.90 -14.67
CA LEU A 204 13.80 28.17 -14.86
C LEU A 204 13.73 28.99 -13.58
N LEU A 205 13.55 28.34 -12.43
CA LEU A 205 13.51 28.99 -11.11
C LEU A 205 14.89 29.46 -10.63
N LEU A 206 15.93 28.66 -10.88
CA LEU A 206 17.29 28.90 -10.41
C LEU A 206 18.08 29.84 -11.31
N PHE A 207 18.00 29.66 -12.63
CA PHE A 207 18.96 30.26 -13.58
C PHE A 207 18.33 31.17 -14.63
N ALA A 208 17.17 30.82 -15.20
CA ALA A 208 16.67 31.53 -16.39
C ALA A 208 16.04 32.92 -16.13
N CYS A 209 15.87 33.33 -14.87
CA CYS A 209 15.20 34.59 -14.52
C CYS A 209 16.18 35.63 -13.95
N GLY A 210 16.97 36.27 -14.82
CA GLY A 210 17.77 37.48 -14.51
C GLY A 210 16.97 38.79 -14.56
N ASP A 211 15.67 38.75 -14.25
CA ASP A 211 14.75 39.88 -14.40
C ASP A 211 14.45 40.57 -13.05
N THR A 212 14.20 41.88 -13.08
CA THR A 212 13.87 42.73 -11.92
C THR A 212 12.68 42.24 -11.09
N ASN A 213 11.85 41.36 -11.66
CA ASN A 213 10.70 40.71 -11.01
C ASN A 213 10.99 39.32 -10.38
N ALA A 214 12.23 38.84 -10.39
CA ALA A 214 12.63 37.56 -9.78
C ALA A 214 12.22 37.42 -8.30
N PRO A 215 12.31 38.46 -7.43
CA PRO A 215 11.88 38.35 -6.03
C PRO A 215 10.37 38.11 -5.88
N ALA A 216 9.53 38.74 -6.71
CA ALA A 216 8.07 38.55 -6.68
C ALA A 216 7.69 37.14 -7.16
N ARG A 217 8.41 36.60 -8.16
CA ARG A 217 8.22 35.24 -8.66
C ARG A 217 8.70 34.17 -7.67
N ARG A 218 9.85 34.38 -7.02
CA ARG A 218 10.34 33.51 -5.93
C ARG A 218 9.34 33.46 -4.77
N ARG A 219 8.70 34.58 -4.42
CA ARG A 219 7.59 34.59 -3.44
C ARG A 219 6.36 33.80 -3.90
N LYS A 220 6.07 33.75 -5.20
CA LYS A 220 4.96 32.96 -5.77
C LYS A 220 5.19 31.44 -5.59
N TYR A 221 6.42 30.97 -5.80
CA TYR A 221 6.76 29.54 -5.73
C TYR A 221 7.32 29.08 -4.39
N ALA A 222 7.59 29.99 -3.45
CA ALA A 222 8.15 29.65 -2.13
C ALA A 222 7.31 28.61 -1.37
N VAL A 223 5.98 28.73 -1.37
CA VAL A 223 5.11 27.77 -0.67
C VAL A 223 5.21 26.37 -1.30
N PRO A 224 4.96 26.18 -2.62
CA PRO A 224 5.16 24.89 -3.27
C PRO A 224 6.55 24.29 -3.04
N LEU A 225 7.62 25.09 -3.13
CA LEU A 225 8.99 24.62 -2.93
C LEU A 225 9.26 24.18 -1.48
N ILE A 226 8.73 24.91 -0.49
CA ILE A 226 8.87 24.51 0.92
C ILE A 226 8.09 23.22 1.18
N LEU A 227 6.89 23.06 0.61
CA LEU A 227 6.12 21.82 0.74
C LEU A 227 6.83 20.64 0.06
N ALA A 228 7.42 20.85 -1.11
CA ALA A 228 8.28 19.86 -1.76
C ALA A 228 9.50 19.51 -0.89
N GLY A 229 10.16 20.51 -0.29
CA GLY A 229 11.28 20.29 0.62
C GLY A 229 10.90 19.51 1.88
N ILE A 230 9.75 19.82 2.50
CA ILE A 230 9.20 19.04 3.63
C ILE A 230 8.94 17.59 3.20
N THR A 231 8.38 17.39 2.01
CA THR A 231 8.09 16.05 1.47
C THR A 231 9.38 15.26 1.23
N VAL A 232 10.35 15.85 0.54
CA VAL A 232 11.65 15.21 0.26
C VAL A 232 12.38 14.87 1.56
N ALA A 233 12.39 15.79 2.54
CA ALA A 233 12.99 15.53 3.84
C ALA A 233 12.33 14.33 4.56
N ALA A 234 10.99 14.22 4.51
CA ALA A 234 10.28 13.08 5.07
C ALA A 234 10.49 11.77 4.27
N CYS A 235 10.71 11.87 2.96
CA CYS A 235 10.80 10.76 2.02
C CYS A 235 12.23 10.35 1.64
N LEU A 236 13.26 10.85 2.31
CA LEU A 236 14.66 10.53 1.98
C LEU A 236 14.94 9.00 1.90
N PRO A 237 14.39 8.14 2.77
CA PRO A 237 14.57 6.69 2.68
C PRO A 237 14.03 6.05 1.39
N LEU A 238 13.16 6.73 0.63
CA LEU A 238 12.60 6.20 -0.61
C LEU A 238 13.56 6.30 -1.80
N PHE A 239 14.66 7.05 -1.67
CA PHE A 239 15.62 7.25 -2.75
C PHE A 239 16.74 6.19 -2.71
N SER A 240 16.36 4.94 -2.46
CA SER A 240 17.21 3.75 -2.51
C SER A 240 16.63 2.73 -3.50
N ASN A 241 17.43 1.72 -3.86
CA ASN A 241 17.00 0.61 -4.73
C ASN A 241 16.34 -0.54 -3.94
N CYS A 242 15.99 -0.30 -2.68
CA CYS A 242 15.40 -1.24 -1.75
C CYS A 242 14.21 -0.59 -1.00
N LEU A 243 13.48 -1.41 -0.27
CA LEU A 243 12.57 -0.98 0.79
C LEU A 243 13.17 -1.37 2.13
N TYR A 244 12.79 -0.66 3.19
CA TYR A 244 13.05 -1.09 4.56
C TYR A 244 11.92 -2.01 5.02
N PHE A 245 12.28 -3.07 5.75
CA PHE A 245 11.31 -3.95 6.35
C PHE A 245 10.35 -3.16 7.27
N GLY A 246 9.08 -3.49 7.18
CA GLY A 246 8.06 -3.01 8.11
C GLY A 246 7.03 -4.08 8.39
N HIS A 247 6.37 -3.98 9.55
CA HIS A 247 5.50 -5.03 10.11
C HIS A 247 4.44 -5.54 9.12
N ASP A 248 3.77 -4.62 8.41
CA ASP A 248 2.69 -4.93 7.46
C ASP A 248 3.14 -4.88 5.98
N LEU A 249 4.45 -4.77 5.71
CA LEU A 249 4.96 -4.51 4.36
C LEU A 249 4.55 -5.60 3.38
N ASP A 250 4.81 -6.87 3.73
CA ASP A 250 4.47 -8.02 2.89
C ASP A 250 2.98 -8.06 2.54
N TYR A 251 2.14 -7.87 3.55
CA TYR A 251 0.69 -7.84 3.39
C TYR A 251 0.26 -6.77 2.38
N HIS A 252 0.84 -5.57 2.44
CA HIS A 252 0.46 -4.51 1.52
C HIS A 252 1.05 -4.66 0.10
N LEU A 253 2.24 -5.25 -0.04
CA LEU A 253 2.80 -5.57 -1.35
C LEU A 253 2.00 -6.67 -2.05
N GLN A 254 1.57 -7.69 -1.29
CA GLN A 254 0.60 -8.69 -1.76
C GLN A 254 -0.65 -8.02 -2.30
N ARG A 255 -1.27 -7.12 -1.54
CA ARG A 255 -2.51 -6.42 -1.95
C ARG A 255 -2.35 -5.60 -3.22
N ILE A 256 -1.23 -4.89 -3.36
CA ILE A 256 -0.95 -4.09 -4.57
C ILE A 256 -0.79 -5.00 -5.79
N SER A 257 -0.02 -6.07 -5.68
CA SER A 257 0.20 -7.01 -6.79
C SER A 257 -1.07 -7.77 -7.16
N ALA A 258 -1.85 -8.21 -6.18
CA ALA A 258 -3.13 -8.88 -6.39
C ALA A 258 -4.16 -7.93 -7.03
N MET A 259 -4.32 -6.70 -6.53
CA MET A 259 -5.18 -5.70 -7.16
C MET A 259 -4.78 -5.44 -8.61
N ALA A 260 -3.48 -5.37 -8.90
CA ALA A 260 -3.00 -5.16 -10.26
C ALA A 260 -3.40 -6.31 -11.19
N ALA A 261 -3.28 -7.56 -10.72
CA ALA A 261 -3.77 -8.75 -11.43
C ALA A 261 -5.28 -8.66 -11.69
N GLU A 262 -6.09 -8.41 -10.67
CA GLU A 262 -7.56 -8.33 -10.80
C GLU A 262 -8.03 -7.19 -11.73
N LEU A 263 -7.37 -6.04 -11.69
CA LEU A 263 -7.63 -4.95 -12.62
C LEU A 263 -7.31 -5.36 -14.07
N SER A 264 -6.24 -6.14 -14.28
CA SER A 264 -5.88 -6.67 -15.60
C SER A 264 -6.89 -7.70 -16.11
N TYR A 265 -7.60 -8.38 -15.20
CA TYR A 265 -8.69 -9.32 -15.50
C TYR A 265 -10.03 -8.61 -15.76
N GLY A 266 -10.07 -7.28 -15.63
CA GLY A 266 -11.27 -6.48 -15.86
C GLY A 266 -12.17 -6.30 -14.63
N GLN A 267 -11.70 -6.69 -13.44
CA GLN A 267 -12.46 -6.52 -12.21
C GLN A 267 -12.36 -5.08 -11.70
N PHE A 268 -13.39 -4.25 -11.94
CA PHE A 268 -13.46 -2.89 -11.40
C PHE A 268 -14.86 -2.55 -10.83
N PRO A 269 -14.97 -2.11 -9.56
CA PRO A 269 -13.94 -2.17 -8.51
C PRO A 269 -13.51 -3.61 -8.20
N VAL A 270 -12.28 -3.80 -7.71
CA VAL A 270 -11.79 -5.11 -7.25
C VAL A 270 -12.50 -5.48 -5.94
N ARG A 271 -13.04 -6.69 -5.87
CA ARG A 271 -13.82 -7.25 -4.75
C ARG A 271 -13.18 -8.54 -4.23
N MET A 272 -12.70 -9.39 -5.13
CA MET A 272 -12.02 -10.64 -4.81
C MET A 272 -10.62 -10.64 -5.40
N THR A 273 -9.63 -11.06 -4.63
CA THR A 273 -8.28 -11.33 -5.16
C THR A 273 -8.13 -12.83 -5.35
N THR A 274 -8.32 -13.33 -6.57
CA THR A 274 -8.46 -14.76 -6.88
C THR A 274 -7.13 -15.51 -6.82
N ASP A 275 -6.01 -14.82 -6.99
CA ASP A 275 -4.68 -15.45 -7.02
C ASP A 275 -4.01 -15.51 -5.64
N THR A 276 -4.54 -14.77 -4.66
CA THR A 276 -4.04 -14.75 -3.28
C THR A 276 -4.17 -16.12 -2.62
N LEU A 277 -3.29 -16.42 -1.66
CA LEU A 277 -3.26 -17.71 -0.95
C LEU A 277 -3.09 -18.88 -1.92
N ASN A 278 -2.08 -18.81 -2.78
CA ASN A 278 -1.79 -19.82 -3.80
C ASN A 278 -3.03 -20.13 -4.68
N GLY A 279 -3.80 -19.09 -5.00
CA GLY A 279 -5.03 -19.18 -5.77
C GLY A 279 -6.30 -19.49 -4.97
N TYR A 280 -6.26 -19.77 -3.67
CA TYR A 280 -7.51 -20.02 -2.93
C TYR A 280 -8.47 -18.82 -2.96
N GLY A 281 -7.94 -17.63 -3.16
CA GLY A 281 -8.69 -16.40 -3.18
C GLY A 281 -8.78 -15.79 -1.77
N TYR A 282 -8.84 -14.47 -1.71
CA TYR A 282 -8.98 -13.74 -0.45
C TYR A 282 -9.88 -12.51 -0.61
N ALA A 283 -10.91 -12.41 0.23
CA ALA A 283 -11.95 -11.36 0.20
C ALA A 283 -11.49 -10.02 0.81
N ASN A 284 -10.19 -9.75 0.80
CA ASN A 284 -9.63 -8.58 1.45
C ASN A 284 -10.13 -7.27 0.85
N SER A 285 -10.26 -7.15 -0.47
CA SER A 285 -10.74 -5.92 -1.11
C SER A 285 -12.20 -5.58 -0.76
N LEU A 286 -12.98 -6.56 -0.29
CA LEU A 286 -14.32 -6.34 0.28
C LEU A 286 -14.26 -5.88 1.74
N CYS A 287 -13.33 -6.42 2.53
CA CYS A 287 -13.25 -6.21 3.98
C CYS A 287 -12.39 -5.02 4.40
N TYR A 288 -11.42 -4.65 3.56
CA TYR A 288 -10.47 -3.56 3.78
C TYR A 288 -10.42 -2.71 2.52
N CYS A 289 -10.98 -1.50 2.56
CA CYS A 289 -11.02 -0.62 1.38
C CYS A 289 -9.62 -0.31 0.83
N GLU A 290 -9.49 -0.39 -0.49
CA GLU A 290 -8.21 -0.33 -1.19
C GLU A 290 -8.14 0.79 -2.23
N LEU A 291 -9.06 1.77 -2.19
CA LEU A 291 -9.15 2.83 -3.21
C LEU A 291 -7.80 3.48 -3.53
N PHE A 292 -7.03 3.80 -2.49
CA PHE A 292 -5.75 4.48 -2.69
C PHE A 292 -4.66 3.54 -3.23
N LEU A 293 -4.79 2.22 -3.03
CA LEU A 293 -3.90 1.21 -3.62
C LEU A 293 -4.11 1.04 -5.13
N THR A 294 -5.21 1.56 -5.68
CA THR A 294 -5.40 1.60 -7.14
C THR A 294 -4.26 2.37 -7.83
N LEU A 295 -3.68 3.40 -7.20
CA LEU A 295 -2.53 4.11 -7.77
C LEU A 295 -1.31 3.18 -7.96
N PRO A 296 -0.72 2.56 -6.91
CA PRO A 296 0.41 1.67 -7.09
C PRO A 296 0.07 0.41 -7.91
N ALA A 297 -1.17 -0.09 -7.88
CA ALA A 297 -1.57 -1.21 -8.72
C ALA A 297 -1.56 -0.86 -10.22
N LEU A 298 -2.06 0.32 -10.61
CA LEU A 298 -2.00 0.80 -11.99
C LEU A 298 -0.56 1.08 -12.44
N LEU A 299 0.31 1.58 -11.56
CA LEU A 299 1.73 1.73 -11.84
C LEU A 299 2.41 0.36 -12.08
N TYR A 300 2.01 -0.66 -11.32
CA TYR A 300 2.48 -2.02 -11.52
C TYR A 300 1.98 -2.58 -12.86
N ASN A 301 0.73 -2.32 -13.26
CA ASN A 301 0.23 -2.66 -14.61
C ASN A 301 0.90 -1.86 -15.73
N ALA A 302 1.46 -0.69 -15.43
CA ALA A 302 2.35 0.06 -16.32
C ALA A 302 3.79 -0.50 -16.35
N TRP A 303 4.02 -1.68 -15.78
CA TRP A 303 5.29 -2.41 -15.76
C TRP A 303 6.42 -1.72 -15.00
N LEU A 304 6.10 -0.97 -13.94
CA LEU A 304 7.11 -0.54 -12.96
C LEU A 304 7.41 -1.65 -11.95
N PRO A 305 8.63 -1.73 -11.39
CA PRO A 305 8.92 -2.60 -10.25
C PRO A 305 7.97 -2.31 -9.08
N LEU A 306 7.55 -3.35 -8.36
CA LEU A 306 6.60 -3.23 -7.27
C LEU A 306 7.12 -2.30 -6.16
N ARG A 307 8.41 -2.41 -5.80
CA ARG A 307 9.10 -1.47 -4.90
C ARG A 307 8.90 -0.01 -5.30
N THR A 308 9.04 0.30 -6.60
CA THR A 308 8.93 1.66 -7.13
C THR A 308 7.49 2.14 -7.06
N CYS A 309 6.52 1.25 -7.32
CA CYS A 309 5.10 1.55 -7.14
C CYS A 309 4.79 1.94 -5.69
N TYR A 310 5.31 1.17 -4.72
CA TYR A 310 5.14 1.45 -3.29
C TYR A 310 5.84 2.75 -2.85
N GLN A 311 7.07 3.00 -3.31
CA GLN A 311 7.79 4.25 -3.05
C GLN A 311 7.03 5.47 -3.60
N VAL A 312 6.53 5.41 -4.84
CA VAL A 312 5.72 6.48 -5.44
C VAL A 312 4.45 6.71 -4.62
N TYR A 313 3.82 5.65 -4.13
CA TYR A 313 2.65 5.75 -3.27
C TYR A 313 2.97 6.48 -1.95
N ILE A 314 4.02 6.08 -1.22
CA ILE A 314 4.43 6.78 0.01
C ILE A 314 4.71 8.25 -0.26
N PHE A 315 5.42 8.56 -1.36
CA PHE A 315 5.71 9.94 -1.74
C PHE A 315 4.43 10.74 -2.00
N ALA A 316 3.47 10.18 -2.75
CA ALA A 316 2.20 10.82 -3.06
C ALA A 316 1.35 11.08 -1.80
N VAL A 317 1.29 10.12 -0.89
CA VAL A 317 0.58 10.25 0.39
C VAL A 317 1.26 11.30 1.29
N THR A 318 2.59 11.33 1.32
CA THR A 318 3.36 12.30 2.10
C THR A 318 3.25 13.72 1.56
N LEU A 319 3.30 13.89 0.24
CA LEU A 319 3.04 15.18 -0.40
C LEU A 319 1.61 15.67 -0.11
N SER A 320 0.64 14.76 -0.23
CA SER A 320 -0.76 15.05 0.10
C SER A 320 -0.92 15.46 1.56
N THR A 321 -0.20 14.80 2.48
CA THR A 321 -0.20 15.15 3.91
C THR A 321 0.31 16.57 4.11
N ALA A 322 1.45 16.93 3.51
CA ALA A 322 2.03 18.26 3.63
C ALA A 322 1.09 19.35 3.09
N ILE A 323 0.45 19.11 1.94
CA ILE A 323 -0.49 20.04 1.32
C ILE A 323 -1.77 20.19 2.16
N ILE A 324 -2.37 19.09 2.60
CA ILE A 324 -3.60 19.10 3.39
C ILE A 324 -3.36 19.74 4.75
N ALA A 325 -2.26 19.41 5.42
CA ALA A 325 -1.86 20.03 6.69
C ALA A 325 -1.62 21.54 6.52
N TYR A 326 -0.89 21.95 5.48
CA TYR A 326 -0.67 23.36 5.17
C TYR A 326 -1.97 24.14 4.98
N CYS A 327 -2.86 23.62 4.14
CA CYS A 327 -4.15 24.25 3.85
C CYS A 327 -5.02 24.32 5.11
N SER A 328 -5.05 23.25 5.91
CA SER A 328 -5.92 23.12 7.08
C SER A 328 -5.43 24.00 8.24
N PHE A 329 -4.17 23.86 8.66
CA PHE A 329 -3.61 24.67 9.74
C PHE A 329 -3.47 26.14 9.33
N GLY A 330 -3.15 26.42 8.07
CA GLY A 330 -3.11 27.79 7.54
C GLY A 330 -4.49 28.46 7.55
N LYS A 331 -5.56 27.69 7.34
CA LYS A 331 -6.95 28.16 7.44
C LYS A 331 -7.37 28.42 8.89
N ILE A 332 -7.09 27.49 9.80
CA ILE A 332 -7.45 27.62 11.23
C ILE A 332 -6.73 28.79 11.90
N THR A 333 -5.45 28.99 11.56
CA THR A 333 -4.60 30.06 12.13
C THR A 333 -4.67 31.38 11.37
N ALA A 334 -5.37 31.39 10.23
CA ALA A 334 -5.36 32.50 9.26
C ALA A 334 -3.94 32.96 8.85
N SER A 335 -2.95 32.06 8.85
CA SER A 335 -1.55 32.41 8.59
C SER A 335 -0.83 31.38 7.73
N ARG A 336 -0.36 31.80 6.55
CA ARG A 336 0.42 30.93 5.64
C ARG A 336 1.71 30.40 6.27
N LYS A 337 2.39 31.21 7.08
CA LYS A 337 3.65 30.80 7.74
C LYS A 337 3.41 29.75 8.82
N LEU A 338 2.33 29.90 9.59
CA LEU A 338 1.93 28.90 10.58
C LEU A 338 1.38 27.63 9.92
N GLY A 339 0.71 27.75 8.78
CA GLY A 339 0.36 26.61 7.94
C GLY A 339 1.60 25.81 7.51
N LEU A 340 2.68 26.48 7.07
CA LEU A 340 3.94 25.80 6.72
C LEU A 340 4.60 25.13 7.94
N LEU A 341 4.61 25.81 9.09
CA LEU A 341 5.12 25.22 10.34
C LEU A 341 4.32 23.97 10.74
N GLY A 342 2.98 24.05 10.69
CA GLY A 342 2.12 22.91 10.99
C GLY A 342 2.29 21.77 9.99
N ALA A 343 2.49 22.06 8.71
CA ALA A 343 2.79 21.05 7.69
C ALA A 343 4.11 20.34 7.97
N ALA A 344 5.17 21.07 8.34
CA ALA A 344 6.46 20.48 8.70
C ALA A 344 6.33 19.59 9.94
N LEU A 345 5.77 20.13 11.04
CA LEU A 345 5.58 19.40 12.29
C LEU A 345 4.75 18.12 12.11
N TYR A 346 3.69 18.18 11.31
CA TYR A 346 2.77 17.06 11.15
C TYR A 346 3.31 15.98 10.20
N THR A 347 3.84 16.38 9.04
CA THR A 347 4.33 15.44 8.02
C THR A 347 5.52 14.63 8.53
N MET A 348 6.39 15.27 9.34
CA MET A 348 7.59 14.68 9.92
C MET A 348 7.42 14.32 11.41
N SER A 349 6.17 14.19 11.88
CA SER A 349 5.92 13.76 13.26
C SER A 349 6.32 12.29 13.46
N CYS A 350 6.82 11.98 14.66
CA CYS A 350 7.39 10.66 14.97
C CYS A 350 6.45 9.53 14.67
N TYR A 351 5.26 9.59 15.25
CA TYR A 351 4.26 8.55 15.11
C TYR A 351 3.82 8.35 13.65
N ARG A 352 3.75 9.42 12.84
CA ARG A 352 3.46 9.29 11.41
C ARG A 352 4.58 8.59 10.65
N LEU A 353 5.84 8.95 10.92
CA LEU A 353 7.00 8.29 10.31
C LEU A 353 7.06 6.82 10.70
N VAL A 354 6.72 6.48 11.96
CA VAL A 354 6.62 5.11 12.45
C VAL A 354 5.56 4.32 11.68
N CYS A 355 4.36 4.89 11.51
CA CYS A 355 3.31 4.26 10.69
C CYS A 355 3.75 4.06 9.24
N THR A 356 4.54 4.97 8.69
CA THR A 356 5.00 4.92 7.29
C THR A 356 6.11 3.90 7.07
N TYR A 357 7.10 3.86 7.97
CA TYR A 357 8.38 3.18 7.72
C TYR A 357 8.65 1.98 8.63
N ILE A 358 8.18 2.00 9.88
CA ILE A 358 8.41 0.89 10.82
C ILE A 358 7.27 -0.12 10.72
N ARG A 359 6.03 0.37 10.79
CA ARG A 359 4.84 -0.49 10.69
C ARG A 359 4.49 -0.80 9.25
N ALA A 360 4.81 0.10 8.31
CA ALA A 360 4.30 0.05 6.94
C ALA A 360 2.77 -0.06 6.86
N SER A 361 2.05 0.50 7.84
CA SER A 361 0.60 0.35 8.00
C SER A 361 -0.16 1.25 7.01
N VAL A 362 -0.36 0.77 5.77
CA VAL A 362 -0.81 1.58 4.63
C VAL A 362 -2.12 2.29 4.87
N GLY A 363 -3.13 1.60 5.37
CA GLY A 363 -4.41 2.23 5.66
C GLY A 363 -4.27 3.34 6.69
N GLU A 364 -3.59 3.09 7.80
CA GLU A 364 -3.46 4.05 8.89
C GLU A 364 -2.66 5.30 8.48
N TYR A 365 -1.48 5.16 7.85
CA TYR A 365 -0.71 6.36 7.46
C TYR A 365 -1.43 7.15 6.35
N THR A 366 -2.22 6.48 5.52
CA THR A 366 -3.09 7.15 4.54
C THR A 366 -4.23 7.89 5.24
N ALA A 367 -4.83 7.30 6.27
CA ALA A 367 -5.85 7.95 7.10
C ALA A 367 -5.31 9.20 7.82
N ILE A 368 -4.08 9.13 8.36
CA ILE A 368 -3.40 10.27 9.01
C ILE A 368 -3.34 11.49 8.06
N THR A 369 -3.15 11.29 6.76
CA THR A 369 -3.15 12.36 5.74
C THR A 369 -4.37 13.29 5.83
N PHE A 370 -5.55 12.73 6.16
CA PHE A 370 -6.83 13.44 6.11
C PHE A 370 -7.29 14.01 7.46
N LEU A 371 -6.61 13.72 8.58
CA LEU A 371 -7.00 14.26 9.89
C LEU A 371 -7.01 15.80 9.92
N PRO A 372 -6.02 16.53 9.34
CA PRO A 372 -6.09 17.98 9.31
C PRO A 372 -7.32 18.49 8.54
N LEU A 373 -7.78 17.75 7.52
CA LEU A 373 -8.97 18.10 6.75
C LEU A 373 -10.25 17.98 7.61
N VAL A 374 -10.34 16.95 8.44
CA VAL A 374 -11.40 16.78 9.45
C VAL A 374 -11.36 17.94 10.46
N LEU A 375 -10.17 18.29 10.97
CA LEU A 375 -9.99 19.39 11.94
C LEU A 375 -10.43 20.74 11.37
N VAL A 376 -10.08 21.07 10.11
CA VAL A 376 -10.53 22.33 9.48
C VAL A 376 -12.03 22.30 9.17
N GLY A 377 -12.60 21.13 8.85
CA GLY A 377 -14.05 20.95 8.72
C GLY A 377 -14.77 21.26 10.03
N LEU A 378 -14.29 20.69 11.14
CA LEU A 378 -14.80 20.95 12.47
C LEU A 378 -14.71 22.43 12.83
N TYR A 379 -13.53 23.04 12.63
CA TYR A 379 -13.32 24.46 12.85
C TYR A 379 -14.31 25.33 12.06
N ASN A 380 -14.48 25.07 10.77
CA ASN A 380 -15.37 25.87 9.91
C ASN A 380 -16.85 25.76 10.30
N ILE A 381 -17.32 24.57 10.73
CA ILE A 381 -18.71 24.37 11.18
C ILE A 381 -19.00 25.22 12.43
N TYR A 382 -18.08 25.28 13.39
CA TYR A 382 -18.30 25.99 14.65
C TYR A 382 -18.01 27.49 14.58
N THR A 383 -17.13 27.92 13.68
CA THR A 383 -16.79 29.35 13.49
C THR A 383 -17.64 30.09 12.47
N THR A 384 -18.49 29.37 11.71
CA THR A 384 -19.41 29.98 10.74
C THR A 384 -20.85 29.90 11.26
N GLU A 385 -21.57 31.03 11.29
CA GLU A 385 -22.97 31.05 11.72
C GLU A 385 -23.88 30.18 10.86
N LYS A 386 -23.70 30.26 9.53
CA LYS A 386 -24.45 29.47 8.54
C LYS A 386 -23.47 28.74 7.61
N PRO A 387 -22.93 27.58 8.02
CA PRO A 387 -21.96 26.83 7.22
C PRO A 387 -22.56 26.44 5.86
N ARG A 388 -21.92 26.87 4.77
CA ARG A 388 -22.27 26.44 3.40
C ARG A 388 -21.38 25.25 3.00
N PHE A 389 -21.60 24.71 1.80
CA PHE A 389 -20.86 23.54 1.31
C PHE A 389 -19.34 23.66 1.48
N ALA A 390 -18.71 24.78 1.12
CA ALA A 390 -17.26 24.96 1.32
C ALA A 390 -16.79 24.85 2.79
N GLN A 391 -17.66 25.13 3.76
CA GLN A 391 -17.33 25.09 5.18
C GLN A 391 -17.47 23.69 5.76
N TRP A 392 -18.51 22.94 5.40
CA TRP A 392 -18.74 21.58 5.93
C TRP A 392 -18.22 20.46 5.04
N ALA A 393 -17.95 20.71 3.75
CA ALA A 393 -17.42 19.70 2.83
C ALA A 393 -16.06 19.12 3.27
N PRO A 394 -15.10 19.88 3.87
CA PRO A 394 -13.88 19.28 4.39
C PRO A 394 -14.13 18.16 5.41
N MET A 395 -15.17 18.30 6.25
CA MET A 395 -15.59 17.23 7.17
C MET A 395 -16.08 16.01 6.39
N ALA A 396 -16.94 16.21 5.39
CA ALA A 396 -17.46 15.12 4.55
C ALA A 396 -16.35 14.37 3.81
N PHE A 397 -15.47 15.09 3.12
CA PHE A 397 -14.36 14.51 2.36
C PHE A 397 -13.31 13.86 3.26
N GLY A 398 -13.02 14.45 4.43
CA GLY A 398 -12.12 13.85 5.41
C GLY A 398 -12.65 12.52 5.92
N MET A 399 -13.92 12.47 6.36
CA MET A 399 -14.54 11.23 6.83
C MET A 399 -14.72 10.20 5.72
N ALA A 400 -15.12 10.61 4.51
CA ALA A 400 -15.21 9.70 3.36
C ALA A 400 -13.85 9.10 2.97
N ALA A 401 -12.77 9.89 3.05
CA ALA A 401 -11.43 9.39 2.76
C ALA A 401 -10.98 8.37 3.80
N LEU A 402 -11.31 8.58 5.09
CA LEU A 402 -11.02 7.63 6.17
C LEU A 402 -11.72 6.29 5.95
N VAL A 403 -13.02 6.29 5.60
CA VAL A 403 -13.73 5.05 5.24
C VAL A 403 -13.05 4.33 4.08
N GLN A 404 -12.49 5.08 3.12
CA GLN A 404 -11.90 4.54 1.91
C GLN A 404 -10.44 4.08 2.05
N CYS A 405 -9.82 4.23 3.23
CA CYS A 405 -8.46 3.75 3.48
C CYS A 405 -8.28 3.00 4.80
N HIS A 406 -9.06 3.31 5.85
CA HIS A 406 -8.91 2.69 7.15
C HIS A 406 -10.15 2.90 8.03
N LEU A 407 -11.07 1.94 8.02
CA LEU A 407 -12.33 2.02 8.77
C LEU A 407 -12.11 2.20 10.28
N LEU A 408 -11.09 1.53 10.83
CA LEU A 408 -10.71 1.61 12.24
C LEU A 408 -10.33 3.04 12.65
N SER A 409 -9.57 3.76 11.81
CA SER A 409 -9.29 5.18 12.07
C SER A 409 -10.56 6.03 11.98
N CYS A 410 -11.45 5.73 11.03
CA CYS A 410 -12.74 6.42 10.90
C CYS A 410 -13.57 6.30 12.19
N GLU A 411 -13.67 5.11 12.77
CA GLU A 411 -14.42 4.84 14.00
C GLU A 411 -13.84 5.62 15.20
N LEU A 412 -12.52 5.56 15.39
CA LEU A 412 -11.83 6.30 16.46
C LEU A 412 -12.08 7.82 16.38
N ILE A 413 -12.04 8.37 15.17
CA ILE A 413 -12.26 9.80 14.92
C ILE A 413 -13.73 10.14 15.11
N ALA A 414 -14.65 9.31 14.60
CA ALA A 414 -16.09 9.51 14.77
C ALA A 414 -16.47 9.54 16.27
N LEU A 415 -15.93 8.63 17.08
CA LEU A 415 -16.12 8.61 18.52
C LEU A 415 -15.71 9.94 19.17
N LEU A 416 -14.54 10.47 18.81
CA LEU A 416 -14.05 11.72 19.40
C LEU A 416 -14.78 12.96 18.87
N LEU A 417 -15.27 12.93 17.62
CA LEU A 417 -16.20 13.93 17.11
C LEU A 417 -17.53 13.92 17.85
N VAL A 418 -18.05 12.73 18.23
CA VAL A 418 -19.24 12.60 19.07
C VAL A 418 -18.98 13.21 20.45
N VAL A 419 -17.87 12.86 21.10
CA VAL A 419 -17.48 13.46 22.39
C VAL A 419 -17.40 15.00 22.28
N PHE A 420 -16.77 15.53 21.23
CA PHE A 420 -16.74 16.97 20.97
C PHE A 420 -18.14 17.57 20.81
N CYS A 421 -19.00 16.92 20.02
CA CYS A 421 -20.37 17.36 19.79
C CYS A 421 -21.19 17.39 21.07
N LEU A 422 -20.99 16.42 21.97
CA LEU A 422 -21.64 16.33 23.29
C LEU A 422 -21.14 17.42 24.24
N LEU A 423 -19.83 17.66 24.33
CA LEU A 423 -19.27 18.76 25.13
C LEU A 423 -19.73 20.15 24.65
N ARG A 424 -20.07 20.27 23.37
CA ARG A 424 -20.62 21.49 22.76
C ARG A 424 -22.09 21.33 22.36
N LEU A 425 -22.88 20.50 23.06
CA LEU A 425 -24.22 20.09 22.62
C LEU A 425 -25.13 21.25 22.23
N ARG A 426 -25.20 22.30 23.07
CA ARG A 426 -26.02 23.51 22.81
C ARG A 426 -25.63 24.21 21.50
N ASP A 427 -24.34 24.23 21.19
CA ASP A 427 -23.83 24.80 19.95
C ASP A 427 -24.03 23.88 18.75
N THR A 428 -23.87 22.58 18.93
CA THR A 428 -24.06 21.54 17.92
C THR A 428 -25.51 21.50 17.45
N LEU A 429 -26.48 21.59 18.37
CA LEU A 429 -27.92 21.53 18.10
C LEU A 429 -28.49 22.81 17.47
N ARG A 430 -27.68 23.86 17.24
CA ARG A 430 -28.13 25.01 16.47
C ARG A 430 -28.53 24.56 15.06
N PRO A 431 -29.71 24.91 14.53
CA PRO A 431 -30.25 24.33 13.30
C PRO A 431 -29.29 24.36 12.10
N ALA A 432 -28.57 25.47 11.91
CA ALA A 432 -27.62 25.62 10.80
C ALA A 432 -26.39 24.69 10.92
N ARG A 433 -25.91 24.44 12.14
CA ARG A 433 -24.76 23.57 12.42
C ARG A 433 -25.16 22.10 12.40
N LEU A 434 -26.30 21.76 13.01
CA LEU A 434 -26.85 20.40 12.94
C LEU A 434 -27.10 19.99 11.49
N LEU A 435 -27.70 20.88 10.68
CA LEU A 435 -27.89 20.63 9.26
C LEU A 435 -26.57 20.47 8.50
N ALA A 436 -25.51 21.21 8.88
CA ALA A 436 -24.19 21.04 8.29
C ALA A 436 -23.56 19.69 8.64
N TRP A 437 -23.71 19.22 9.89
CA TRP A 437 -23.28 17.89 10.33
C TRP A 437 -24.03 16.77 9.58
N VAL A 438 -25.35 16.86 9.49
CA VAL A 438 -26.17 15.89 8.75
C VAL A 438 -25.77 15.86 7.27
N LYS A 439 -25.60 17.02 6.62
CA LYS A 439 -25.14 17.09 5.23
C LYS A 439 -23.74 16.51 5.05
N ALA A 440 -22.83 16.77 5.98
CA ALA A 440 -21.48 16.22 5.92
C ALA A 440 -21.49 14.69 6.07
N ALA A 441 -22.29 14.15 7.01
CA ALA A 441 -22.44 12.72 7.21
C ALA A 441 -23.07 12.03 6.00
N LEU A 442 -24.18 12.57 5.47
CA LEU A 442 -24.85 12.03 4.28
C LEU A 442 -23.94 12.06 3.05
N LEU A 443 -23.19 13.15 2.84
CA LEU A 443 -22.24 13.20 1.72
C LEU A 443 -21.08 12.21 1.92
N ALA A 444 -20.58 12.04 3.15
CA ALA A 444 -19.53 11.05 3.41
C ALA A 444 -20.02 9.62 3.11
N VAL A 445 -21.20 9.24 3.61
CA VAL A 445 -21.83 7.94 3.31
C VAL A 445 -22.05 7.78 1.81
N ALA A 446 -22.57 8.80 1.12
CA ALA A 446 -22.81 8.73 -0.33
C ALA A 446 -21.49 8.53 -1.11
N LEU A 447 -20.43 9.26 -0.76
CA LEU A 447 -19.10 9.11 -1.38
C LEU A 447 -18.48 7.73 -1.12
N SER A 448 -18.81 7.10 0.00
CA SER A 448 -18.27 5.79 0.40
C SER A 448 -19.20 4.61 0.07
N ALA A 449 -20.42 4.86 -0.44
CA ALA A 449 -21.45 3.85 -0.65
C ALA A 449 -20.97 2.64 -1.47
N TRP A 450 -20.18 2.90 -2.53
CA TRP A 450 -19.62 1.86 -3.42
C TRP A 450 -18.82 0.77 -2.70
N TYR A 451 -18.19 1.11 -1.57
CA TYR A 451 -17.42 0.19 -0.73
C TYR A 451 -18.21 -0.20 0.52
N PHE A 452 -18.77 0.79 1.20
CA PHE A 452 -19.32 0.65 2.55
C PHE A 452 -20.49 -0.33 2.59
N PHE A 453 -21.40 -0.30 1.61
CA PHE A 453 -22.54 -1.24 1.60
C PHE A 453 -22.14 -2.66 1.20
N PRO A 454 -21.37 -2.91 0.13
CA PRO A 454 -20.83 -4.24 -0.14
C PRO A 454 -20.04 -4.85 1.03
N PHE A 455 -19.25 -4.03 1.74
CA PHE A 455 -18.56 -4.43 2.97
C PHE A 455 -19.54 -4.91 4.05
N LEU A 456 -20.57 -4.12 4.38
CA LEU A 456 -21.55 -4.48 5.41
C LEU A 456 -22.34 -5.74 5.05
N ILE A 457 -22.67 -5.91 3.77
CA ILE A 457 -23.39 -7.10 3.29
C ILE A 457 -22.48 -8.33 3.39
N SER A 458 -21.25 -8.24 2.88
CA SER A 458 -20.32 -9.38 2.85
C SER A 458 -19.91 -9.82 4.26
N THR A 459 -19.64 -8.88 5.17
CA THR A 459 -19.30 -9.19 6.57
C THR A 459 -20.47 -9.75 7.37
N HIS A 460 -21.71 -9.57 6.90
CA HIS A 460 -22.90 -10.17 7.49
C HIS A 460 -23.21 -11.55 6.88
N GLU A 461 -23.04 -11.73 5.57
CA GLU A 461 -23.33 -12.98 4.86
C GLU A 461 -22.25 -14.05 5.06
N ILE A 462 -20.98 -13.64 5.19
CA ILE A 462 -19.84 -14.52 5.34
C ILE A 462 -19.43 -14.56 6.80
N ASN A 463 -19.35 -15.77 7.37
CA ASN A 463 -18.81 -15.95 8.73
C ASN A 463 -17.29 -15.80 8.70
N LEU A 464 -16.78 -14.58 8.85
CA LEU A 464 -15.35 -14.26 8.85
C LEU A 464 -14.73 -14.39 10.25
N MET A 465 -13.44 -14.71 10.34
CA MET A 465 -12.71 -14.80 11.62
C MET A 465 -12.79 -13.51 12.46
N VAL A 466 -12.78 -12.34 11.81
CA VAL A 466 -12.94 -11.03 12.48
C VAL A 466 -14.29 -10.87 13.20
N ASN A 467 -15.32 -11.61 12.79
CA ASN A 467 -16.63 -11.63 13.46
C ASN A 467 -16.63 -12.55 14.70
N GLY A 468 -15.58 -13.35 14.87
CA GLY A 468 -15.43 -14.33 15.92
C GLY A 468 -15.39 -13.74 17.34
N PRO A 469 -15.52 -14.58 18.38
CA PRO A 469 -15.63 -14.15 19.77
C PRO A 469 -14.31 -13.66 20.40
N LEU A 470 -13.27 -13.37 19.60
CA LEU A 470 -11.98 -12.88 20.07
C LEU A 470 -12.17 -11.50 20.74
N ILE A 471 -12.39 -11.53 22.04
CA ILE A 471 -12.35 -10.35 22.91
C ILE A 471 -10.88 -9.96 22.99
N GLY A 472 -10.48 -8.97 22.19
CA GLY A 472 -9.15 -8.41 22.26
C GLY A 472 -8.93 -7.78 23.63
N LYS A 473 -8.12 -8.43 24.47
CA LYS A 473 -7.43 -7.73 25.55
C LYS A 473 -6.34 -6.91 24.90
N ILE A 474 -6.59 -5.61 24.78
CA ILE A 474 -5.74 -4.69 24.01
C ILE A 474 -4.76 -3.93 24.91
N GLN A 475 -4.82 -4.15 26.23
CA GLN A 475 -4.05 -3.38 27.21
C GLN A 475 -2.54 -3.46 27.01
N ASN A 476 -2.01 -4.66 26.74
CA ASN A 476 -0.57 -4.93 26.61
C ASN A 476 0.07 -4.15 25.46
N GLN A 477 -0.74 -3.77 24.47
CA GLN A 477 -0.40 -2.95 23.32
C GLN A 477 -0.49 -1.44 23.63
N GLY A 478 -0.53 -1.05 24.90
CA GLY A 478 -0.59 0.35 25.32
C GLY A 478 0.78 1.03 25.35
N THR A 479 0.83 2.33 25.08
CA THR A 479 2.09 3.09 25.12
C THR A 479 2.51 3.44 26.55
N TYR A 480 3.80 3.30 26.88
CA TYR A 480 4.36 3.72 28.16
C TYR A 480 4.74 5.20 28.17
N LEU A 481 4.65 5.83 29.35
CA LEU A 481 4.97 7.25 29.53
C LEU A 481 6.41 7.59 29.08
N VAL A 482 7.37 6.70 29.36
CA VAL A 482 8.77 6.88 28.97
C VAL A 482 8.96 6.84 27.44
N GLN A 483 8.16 6.04 26.72
CA GLN A 483 8.19 5.99 25.26
C GLN A 483 7.63 7.28 24.65
N LEU A 484 6.51 7.81 25.19
CA LEU A 484 5.86 9.03 24.70
C LEU A 484 6.80 10.24 24.63
N PHE A 485 7.71 10.35 25.61
CA PHE A 485 8.65 11.47 25.76
C PHE A 485 10.06 11.17 25.24
N SER A 486 10.30 9.99 24.66
CA SER A 486 11.58 9.66 24.05
C SER A 486 11.82 10.52 22.80
N PRO A 487 12.80 11.43 22.77
CA PRO A 487 12.93 12.40 21.69
C PRO A 487 13.26 11.78 20.33
N PHE A 488 13.88 10.59 20.32
CA PHE A 488 14.35 9.88 19.13
C PHE A 488 13.75 8.48 18.96
N GLY A 489 13.12 7.92 20.00
CA GLY A 489 12.50 6.60 19.95
C GLY A 489 13.41 5.43 20.35
N PRO A 490 12.85 4.35 20.91
CA PRO A 490 13.63 3.22 21.44
C PRO A 490 13.90 2.06 20.46
N GLY A 491 13.09 1.82 19.42
CA GLY A 491 13.20 0.60 18.63
C GLY A 491 12.24 0.45 17.43
N PHE A 492 12.22 -0.78 16.89
CA PHE A 492 11.56 -1.17 15.62
C PHE A 492 10.64 -2.41 15.73
N ASP A 493 10.62 -3.12 16.86
CA ASP A 493 9.85 -4.37 17.02
C ASP A 493 8.36 -4.10 17.24
N GLY A 494 7.61 -5.10 17.74
CA GLY A 494 6.21 -4.96 18.14
C GLY A 494 6.00 -3.96 19.28
N ALA A 495 4.86 -4.02 19.95
CA ALA A 495 4.56 -3.11 21.07
C ALA A 495 4.00 -3.85 22.30
N ASP A 496 4.35 -5.12 22.41
CA ASP A 496 4.00 -6.04 23.50
C ASP A 496 5.22 -6.47 24.34
N SER A 497 6.44 -6.02 23.99
CA SER A 497 7.68 -6.41 24.67
C SER A 497 8.12 -5.40 25.75
N GLY A 498 7.38 -4.30 25.93
CA GLY A 498 7.57 -3.35 27.02
C GLY A 498 8.01 -1.97 26.54
N THR A 499 9.31 -1.65 26.65
CA THR A 499 9.82 -0.33 26.22
C THR A 499 11.00 -0.39 25.25
N ASN A 500 11.67 -1.53 25.16
CA ASN A 500 12.77 -1.86 24.26
C ASN A 500 12.74 -3.39 24.09
N PRO A 501 12.68 -3.95 22.87
CA PRO A 501 12.91 -3.34 21.54
C PRO A 501 11.69 -2.71 20.84
N ASP A 502 10.60 -2.46 21.57
CA ASP A 502 9.33 -1.94 21.03
C ASP A 502 9.47 -0.81 19.99
N MET A 503 8.59 -0.82 18.99
CA MET A 503 8.50 0.27 18.02
C MET A 503 8.36 1.64 18.68
N THR A 504 8.84 2.64 17.96
CA THR A 504 8.86 4.02 18.46
C THR A 504 7.46 4.64 18.60
N LEU A 505 6.88 4.51 19.79
CA LEU A 505 5.60 5.12 20.18
C LEU A 505 5.82 6.46 20.92
N SER A 506 6.27 7.47 20.18
CA SER A 506 6.68 8.77 20.74
C SER A 506 6.01 9.97 20.06
N PHE A 507 5.96 11.11 20.76
CA PHE A 507 5.71 12.42 20.14
C PHE A 507 6.91 12.94 19.35
N GLY A 508 8.13 12.48 19.69
CA GLY A 508 9.39 12.96 19.14
C GLY A 508 9.78 14.34 19.65
N LEU A 509 11.06 14.67 19.50
CA LEU A 509 11.66 15.93 19.96
C LEU A 509 10.84 17.20 19.62
N PRO A 510 10.35 17.44 18.39
CA PRO A 510 9.65 18.69 18.07
C PRO A 510 8.33 18.87 18.83
N LEU A 511 7.58 17.81 19.08
CA LEU A 511 6.31 17.88 19.80
C LEU A 511 6.50 17.86 21.31
N VAL A 512 7.58 17.27 21.83
CA VAL A 512 7.98 17.45 23.23
C VAL A 512 8.33 18.92 23.52
N VAL A 513 9.14 19.56 22.67
CA VAL A 513 9.45 20.99 22.78
C VAL A 513 8.17 21.84 22.58
N GLY A 514 7.33 21.47 21.63
CA GLY A 514 6.03 22.10 21.41
C GLY A 514 5.10 22.00 22.62
N LEU A 515 5.09 20.86 23.32
CA LEU A 515 4.31 20.66 24.54
C LEU A 515 4.75 21.65 25.62
N LEU A 516 6.06 21.84 25.82
CA LEU A 516 6.58 22.83 26.77
C LEU A 516 6.09 24.24 26.44
N LEU A 517 6.01 24.60 25.16
CA LEU A 517 5.45 25.87 24.71
C LEU A 517 3.95 25.98 25.03
N VAL A 518 3.17 24.93 24.76
CA VAL A 518 1.73 24.90 25.08
C VAL A 518 1.52 25.07 26.58
N LEU A 519 2.28 24.35 27.41
CA LEU A 519 2.24 24.46 28.87
C LEU A 519 2.61 25.88 29.33
N TYR A 520 3.65 26.49 28.76
CA TYR A 520 3.99 27.89 29.03
C TYR A 520 2.82 28.85 28.72
N CYS A 521 2.17 28.69 27.58
CA CYS A 521 1.00 29.49 27.21
C CYS A 521 -0.17 29.30 28.20
N LEU A 522 -0.39 28.08 28.68
CA LEU A 522 -1.42 27.78 29.69
C LEU A 522 -1.11 28.38 31.06
N LEU A 523 0.14 28.28 31.54
CA LEU A 523 0.58 28.90 32.79
C LEU A 523 0.44 30.43 32.76
N ARG A 524 0.55 31.02 31.56
CA ARG A 524 0.39 32.46 31.32
C ARG A 524 -1.00 32.82 30.77
N ARG A 525 -2.02 31.97 30.94
CA ARG A 525 -3.34 32.11 30.29
C ARG A 525 -3.99 33.49 30.48
N GLU A 526 -3.83 34.12 31.64
CA GLU A 526 -4.44 35.42 31.93
C GLU A 526 -3.76 36.60 31.24
N SER A 527 -2.56 36.39 30.71
CA SER A 527 -1.76 37.45 30.08
C SER A 527 -1.92 37.54 28.56
N TRP A 528 -2.79 36.73 27.96
CA TRP A 528 -3.07 36.74 26.52
C TRP A 528 -4.33 37.55 26.21
N HIS A 529 -4.27 38.35 25.15
CA HIS A 529 -5.40 39.18 24.72
C HIS A 529 -6.30 38.42 23.74
N ASP A 530 -5.73 37.58 22.85
CA ASP A 530 -6.51 36.74 21.93
C ASP A 530 -7.09 35.51 22.66
N ARG A 531 -8.21 35.74 23.37
CA ARG A 531 -8.93 34.68 24.09
C ARG A 531 -9.48 33.61 23.14
N ASP A 532 -9.78 33.96 21.89
CA ASP A 532 -10.29 33.00 20.90
C ASP A 532 -9.23 31.98 20.49
N THR A 533 -8.01 32.43 20.18
CA THR A 533 -6.88 31.54 19.89
C THR A 533 -6.50 30.71 21.11
N LEU A 534 -6.54 31.30 22.32
CA LEU A 534 -6.28 30.59 23.57
C LEU A 534 -7.30 29.46 23.80
N HIS A 535 -8.60 29.71 23.67
CA HIS A 535 -9.63 28.68 23.85
C HIS A 535 -9.51 27.56 22.80
N ARG A 536 -9.18 27.89 21.54
CA ARG A 536 -8.92 26.88 20.51
C ARG A 536 -7.70 26.03 20.85
N MET A 537 -6.62 26.65 21.31
CA MET A 537 -5.40 25.96 21.76
C MET A 537 -5.71 25.02 22.93
N GLN A 538 -6.47 25.49 23.92
CA GLN A 538 -6.90 24.69 25.07
C GLN A 538 -7.77 23.50 24.66
N ALA A 539 -8.73 23.69 23.75
CA ALA A 539 -9.56 22.61 23.24
C ALA A 539 -8.70 21.56 22.49
N ALA A 540 -7.85 22.00 21.56
CA ALA A 540 -6.95 21.12 20.83
C ALA A 540 -6.03 20.33 21.79
N PHE A 541 -5.45 21.01 22.77
CA PHE A 541 -4.60 20.39 23.78
C PHE A 541 -5.37 19.41 24.69
N GLY A 542 -6.57 19.77 25.15
CA GLY A 542 -7.40 18.89 25.99
C GLY A 542 -7.79 17.59 25.27
N PHE A 543 -8.15 17.67 23.99
CA PHE A 543 -8.40 16.47 23.19
C PHE A 543 -7.11 15.70 22.86
N ALA A 544 -5.97 16.38 22.69
CA ALA A 544 -4.68 15.70 22.55
C ALA A 544 -4.33 14.89 23.80
N VAL A 545 -4.53 15.47 24.99
CA VAL A 545 -4.34 14.77 26.28
C VAL A 545 -5.30 13.60 26.40
N LEU A 546 -6.59 13.76 26.07
CA LEU A 546 -7.56 12.66 26.07
C LEU A 546 -7.10 11.51 25.17
N ALA A 547 -6.75 11.80 23.90
CA ALA A 547 -6.27 10.79 22.97
C ALA A 547 -4.97 10.13 23.45
N THR A 548 -4.06 10.88 24.07
CA THR A 548 -2.83 10.34 24.67
C THR A 548 -3.15 9.39 25.81
N VAL A 549 -4.05 9.77 26.72
CA VAL A 549 -4.44 8.90 27.84
C VAL A 549 -5.07 7.61 27.32
N LEU A 550 -5.94 7.67 26.31
CA LEU A 550 -6.54 6.50 25.68
C LEU A 550 -5.50 5.59 25.00
N SER A 551 -4.34 6.13 24.60
CA SER A 551 -3.27 5.34 24.00
C SER A 551 -2.38 4.63 25.02
N MET A 552 -2.43 5.01 26.29
CA MET A 552 -1.46 4.58 27.29
C MET A 552 -1.77 3.19 27.87
N HIS A 553 -0.71 2.44 28.20
CA HIS A 553 -0.79 1.19 28.95
C HIS A 553 -1.39 1.36 30.36
N VAL A 554 -1.50 2.58 30.90
CA VAL A 554 -2.15 2.79 32.20
C VAL A 554 -3.68 2.89 32.10
N PHE A 555 -4.22 3.17 30.90
CA PHE A 555 -5.67 3.31 30.72
C PHE A 555 -6.32 1.93 30.70
N PRO A 556 -7.33 1.63 31.53
CA PRO A 556 -7.70 0.27 31.89
C PRO A 556 -8.66 -0.39 30.88
N TRP A 557 -8.26 -0.53 29.61
CA TRP A 557 -9.02 -1.16 28.53
C TRP A 557 -9.57 -2.53 28.92
N ASP A 558 -8.72 -3.41 29.46
CA ASP A 558 -9.12 -4.77 29.84
C ASP A 558 -10.10 -4.78 31.05
N SER A 559 -10.05 -3.76 31.91
CA SER A 559 -10.94 -3.69 33.07
C SER A 559 -12.35 -3.27 32.68
N PHE A 560 -12.53 -2.46 31.63
CA PHE A 560 -13.87 -2.10 31.14
C PHE A 560 -14.66 -3.33 30.69
N HIS A 561 -14.00 -4.34 30.14
CA HIS A 561 -14.65 -5.62 29.85
C HIS A 561 -15.22 -6.27 31.12
N ASN A 562 -14.43 -6.29 32.20
CA ASN A 562 -14.85 -6.86 33.48
C ASN A 562 -15.96 -6.05 34.15
N TRP A 563 -15.93 -4.71 34.02
CA TRP A 563 -16.90 -3.82 34.67
C TRP A 563 -18.23 -3.71 33.91
N LEU A 564 -18.18 -3.69 32.58
CA LEU A 564 -19.34 -3.37 31.72
C LEU A 564 -19.82 -4.55 30.87
N GLY A 565 -19.15 -5.71 30.98
CA GLY A 565 -19.56 -6.96 30.37
C GLY A 565 -19.06 -7.17 28.93
N ARG A 566 -19.50 -8.30 28.36
CA ARG A 566 -18.97 -8.83 27.08
C ARG A 566 -19.22 -7.91 25.89
N THR A 567 -20.38 -7.27 25.82
CA THR A 567 -20.74 -6.38 24.70
C THR A 567 -19.81 -5.18 24.62
N VAL A 568 -19.50 -4.54 25.74
CA VAL A 568 -18.56 -3.42 25.79
C VAL A 568 -17.14 -3.89 25.50
N GLY A 569 -16.74 -5.06 26.01
CA GLY A 569 -15.45 -5.67 25.68
C GLY A 569 -15.27 -5.90 24.17
N LYS A 570 -16.32 -6.37 23.46
CA LYS A 570 -16.28 -6.50 22.00
C LYS A 570 -16.10 -5.14 21.31
N LEU A 571 -16.84 -4.11 21.73
CA LEU A 571 -16.71 -2.76 21.17
C LEU A 571 -15.32 -2.16 21.40
N ILE A 572 -14.69 -2.41 22.55
CA ILE A 572 -13.32 -1.99 22.83
C ILE A 572 -12.31 -2.75 21.96
N GLY A 573 -12.52 -4.06 21.80
CA GLY A 573 -11.72 -4.91 20.93
C GLY A 573 -11.68 -4.43 19.48
N LEU A 574 -12.72 -3.75 18.99
CA LEU A 574 -12.73 -3.14 17.65
C LEU A 574 -11.61 -2.12 17.44
N PHE A 575 -11.11 -1.46 18.49
CA PHE A 575 -9.97 -0.54 18.33
C PHE A 575 -8.67 -1.27 17.97
N GLN A 576 -8.59 -2.57 18.27
CA GLN A 576 -7.45 -3.50 18.19
C GLN A 576 -6.19 -3.08 18.96
N TYR A 577 -5.75 -1.83 18.85
CA TYR A 577 -4.52 -1.33 19.43
C TYR A 577 -4.69 0.07 20.04
N PRO A 578 -4.39 0.26 21.35
CA PRO A 578 -4.48 1.57 22.00
C PRO A 578 -3.57 2.63 21.37
N TRP A 579 -2.37 2.27 20.91
CA TRP A 579 -1.46 3.25 20.29
C TRP A 579 -2.06 4.00 19.11
N ARG A 580 -3.11 3.48 18.44
CA ARG A 580 -3.77 4.16 17.30
C ARG A 580 -4.33 5.52 17.68
N PHE A 581 -4.66 5.74 18.96
CA PHE A 581 -5.06 7.07 19.44
C PHE A 581 -3.93 8.12 19.30
N LEU A 582 -2.65 7.71 19.18
CA LEU A 582 -1.54 8.61 18.92
C LEU A 582 -1.65 9.32 17.57
N SER A 583 -2.22 8.70 16.53
CA SER A 583 -2.51 9.34 15.25
C SER A 583 -3.22 10.69 15.44
N LEU A 584 -4.25 10.69 16.28
CA LEU A 584 -5.03 11.87 16.57
C LEU A 584 -4.36 12.77 17.62
N ALA A 585 -3.75 12.20 18.66
CA ALA A 585 -3.00 12.97 19.66
C ALA A 585 -1.94 13.85 18.98
N THR A 586 -1.19 13.28 18.04
CA THR A 586 -0.19 13.99 17.21
C THR A 586 -0.83 15.11 16.38
N ALA A 587 -1.95 14.86 15.70
CA ALA A 587 -2.61 15.89 14.89
C ALA A 587 -3.09 17.08 15.73
N LEU A 588 -3.70 16.80 16.88
CA LEU A 588 -4.21 17.80 17.80
C LEU A 588 -3.10 18.55 18.53
N LEU A 589 -2.02 17.85 18.91
CA LEU A 589 -0.85 18.47 19.53
C LEU A 589 -0.14 19.40 18.53
N CYS A 590 0.04 19.00 17.27
CA CYS A 590 0.51 19.88 16.21
C CYS A 590 -0.34 21.16 16.10
N LEU A 591 -1.67 21.03 16.11
CA LEU A 591 -2.57 22.18 16.07
C LEU A 591 -2.39 23.08 17.30
N ALA A 592 -2.33 22.51 18.52
CA ALA A 592 -2.11 23.25 19.75
C ALA A 592 -0.77 24.01 19.74
N VAL A 593 0.31 23.37 19.28
CA VAL A 593 1.65 23.99 19.16
C VAL A 593 1.63 25.18 18.20
N VAL A 594 1.00 25.02 17.04
CA VAL A 594 0.91 26.11 16.05
C VAL A 594 0.08 27.29 16.58
N LEU A 595 -1.01 27.02 17.31
CA LEU A 595 -1.80 28.07 17.98
C LEU A 595 -1.02 28.72 19.13
N ALA A 596 -0.18 27.98 19.86
CA ALA A 596 0.68 28.53 20.90
C ALA A 596 1.75 29.49 20.31
N VAL A 597 2.34 29.13 19.16
CA VAL A 597 3.23 30.03 18.42
C VAL A 597 2.47 31.27 17.92
N GLN A 598 1.19 31.14 17.57
CA GLN A 598 0.34 32.28 17.21
C GLN A 598 0.15 33.24 18.38
N LEU A 599 -0.21 32.74 19.56
CA LEU A 599 -0.34 33.55 20.79
C LEU A 599 0.97 34.28 21.12
N LEU A 600 2.12 33.59 21.00
CA LEU A 600 3.41 34.17 21.33
C LEU A 600 3.76 35.41 20.48
N LYS A 601 3.19 35.52 19.26
CA LYS A 601 3.37 36.71 18.40
C LYS A 601 2.75 37.97 18.99
N GLU A 602 1.71 37.86 19.81
CA GLU A 602 1.10 38.99 20.51
C GLU A 602 2.09 39.68 21.43
N LYS A 603 2.93 38.89 22.13
CA LYS A 603 3.90 39.42 23.08
C LYS A 603 5.23 39.80 22.43
N ASN A 604 5.78 38.89 21.63
CA ASN A 604 7.11 39.10 21.06
C ASN A 604 7.28 38.31 19.75
N LEU A 605 7.21 39.03 18.63
CA LEU A 605 7.39 38.45 17.29
C LEU A 605 8.77 37.82 17.08
N ARG A 606 9.85 38.34 17.70
CA ARG A 606 11.20 37.76 17.58
C ARG A 606 11.26 36.42 18.30
N LEU A 607 10.72 36.34 19.51
CA LEU A 607 10.62 35.11 20.27
C LEU A 607 9.78 34.06 19.52
N ALA A 608 8.61 34.43 19.00
CA ALA A 608 7.76 33.53 18.20
C ALA A 608 8.48 32.99 16.96
N LYS A 609 9.29 33.81 16.28
CA LYS A 609 10.12 33.36 15.15
C LYS A 609 11.24 32.41 15.60
N GLY A 610 11.92 32.72 16.71
CA GLY A 610 12.97 31.87 17.28
C GLY A 610 12.44 30.49 17.68
N VAL A 611 11.29 30.46 18.36
CA VAL A 611 10.60 29.22 18.73
C VAL A 611 10.15 28.44 17.49
N ALA A 612 9.56 29.10 16.49
CA ALA A 612 9.20 28.44 15.24
C ALA A 612 10.41 27.83 14.51
N LEU A 613 11.55 28.53 14.48
CA LEU A 613 12.78 28.03 13.86
C LEU A 613 13.37 26.86 14.67
N SER A 614 13.33 26.94 16.00
CA SER A 614 13.75 25.85 16.89
C SER A 614 12.90 24.59 16.67
N LEU A 615 11.58 24.73 16.55
CA LEU A 615 10.67 23.63 16.24
C LEU A 615 11.00 22.97 14.89
N VAL A 616 11.28 23.77 13.85
CA VAL A 616 11.73 23.25 12.55
C VAL A 616 13.07 22.51 12.68
N GLY A 617 14.04 23.09 13.40
CA GLY A 617 15.34 22.45 13.66
C GLY A 617 15.20 21.12 14.41
N CYS A 618 14.36 21.07 15.45
CA CYS A 618 14.04 19.84 16.18
C CYS A 618 13.40 18.78 15.28
N THR A 619 12.51 19.21 14.37
CA THR A 619 11.84 18.32 13.43
C THR A 619 12.83 17.70 12.45
N LEU A 620 13.70 18.51 11.86
CA LEU A 620 14.73 18.04 10.93
C LEU A 620 15.75 17.13 11.63
N LEU A 621 16.18 17.50 12.85
CA LEU A 621 17.12 16.70 13.64
C LEU A 621 16.53 15.32 13.95
N MET A 622 15.31 15.27 14.49
CA MET A 622 14.68 14.01 14.86
C MET A 622 14.37 13.15 13.62
N THR A 623 13.94 13.76 12.51
CA THR A 623 13.73 13.04 11.24
C THR A 623 15.03 12.44 10.73
N GLY A 624 16.12 13.21 10.74
CA GLY A 624 17.44 12.73 10.33
C GLY A 624 17.95 11.59 11.22
N VAL A 625 17.80 11.71 12.55
CA VAL A 625 18.18 10.63 13.49
C VAL A 625 17.39 9.36 13.21
N MET A 626 16.06 9.46 13.05
CA MET A 626 15.22 8.29 12.78
C MET A 626 15.61 7.62 11.44
N GLN A 627 15.88 8.40 10.40
CA GLN A 627 16.33 7.88 9.10
C GLN A 627 17.71 7.21 9.20
N THR A 628 18.63 7.76 9.99
CA THR A 628 19.92 7.10 10.28
C THR A 628 19.72 5.79 11.03
N GLN A 629 18.82 5.74 12.01
CA GLN A 629 18.51 4.51 12.73
C GLN A 629 17.92 3.44 11.80
N MET A 630 17.05 3.82 10.86
CA MET A 630 16.53 2.90 9.84
C MET A 630 17.66 2.33 8.96
N LEU A 631 18.56 3.19 8.48
CA LEU A 631 19.71 2.80 7.66
C LEU A 631 20.64 1.80 8.36
N THR A 632 20.79 1.90 9.69
CA THR A 632 21.70 1.04 10.46
C THR A 632 21.04 -0.16 11.13
N GLY A 633 19.72 -0.10 11.34
CA GLY A 633 19.00 -1.02 12.24
C GLY A 633 17.84 -1.77 11.61
N GLN A 634 17.39 -1.42 10.39
CA GLN A 634 16.34 -2.16 9.69
C GLN A 634 16.89 -2.97 8.52
N GLN A 635 16.29 -4.14 8.30
CA GLN A 635 16.61 -4.98 7.15
C GLN A 635 16.13 -4.33 5.84
N GLU A 636 16.96 -4.42 4.80
CA GLU A 636 16.63 -3.99 3.44
C GLU A 636 16.12 -5.16 2.59
N VAL A 637 15.12 -4.90 1.75
CA VAL A 637 14.47 -5.89 0.89
C VAL A 637 14.26 -5.32 -0.53
N ALA A 638 14.41 -6.14 -1.56
CA ALA A 638 14.32 -5.67 -2.96
C ALA A 638 12.87 -5.49 -3.43
N TYR A 639 12.04 -6.54 -3.36
CA TYR A 639 10.63 -6.60 -3.78
C TYR A 639 10.34 -5.94 -5.15
N ASN A 640 11.02 -6.40 -6.21
CA ASN A 640 10.65 -6.00 -7.58
C ASN A 640 9.32 -6.60 -8.02
N THR A 641 9.04 -7.79 -7.52
CA THR A 641 7.83 -8.59 -7.61
C THR A 641 7.45 -9.06 -6.21
N TYR A 642 6.24 -9.58 -6.06
CA TYR A 642 5.82 -10.19 -4.81
C TYR A 642 5.34 -11.61 -5.09
N ARG A 643 6.00 -12.58 -4.47
CA ARG A 643 5.62 -14.00 -4.51
C ARG A 643 6.11 -14.67 -3.23
N LYS A 644 5.18 -14.98 -2.33
CA LYS A 644 5.42 -15.77 -1.12
C LYS A 644 4.41 -16.91 -1.09
N MET A 645 4.91 -18.13 -0.92
CA MET A 645 4.09 -19.34 -0.83
C MET A 645 3.57 -19.58 0.57
N ASP A 646 4.30 -19.09 1.58
CA ASP A 646 3.82 -19.03 2.96
C ASP A 646 2.61 -18.09 3.02
N PRO A 647 1.42 -18.58 3.41
CA PRO A 647 0.21 -17.78 3.48
C PRO A 647 0.22 -16.78 4.64
N THR A 648 1.04 -17.00 5.68
CA THR A 648 1.10 -16.19 6.90
C THR A 648 1.41 -14.70 6.60
N PRO A 649 2.53 -14.35 5.92
CA PRO A 649 2.84 -12.95 5.60
C PRO A 649 1.86 -12.30 4.60
N THR A 650 1.07 -13.10 3.89
CA THR A 650 0.19 -12.62 2.80
C THR A 650 -1.19 -12.17 3.27
N THR A 651 -1.60 -12.52 4.49
CA THR A 651 -2.95 -12.27 5.02
C THR A 651 -2.98 -11.36 6.25
N GLY A 652 -1.82 -10.86 6.68
CA GLY A 652 -1.67 -10.16 7.96
C GLY A 652 -1.90 -11.14 9.11
N VAL A 653 -2.93 -10.90 9.92
CA VAL A 653 -3.35 -11.81 11.00
C VAL A 653 -4.50 -12.76 10.59
N GLY A 654 -4.86 -12.81 9.29
CA GLY A 654 -5.90 -13.73 8.80
C GLY A 654 -7.34 -13.31 9.13
N GLU A 655 -7.57 -12.05 9.48
CA GLU A 655 -8.87 -11.50 9.93
C GLU A 655 -10.04 -11.80 8.99
N TYR A 656 -9.78 -11.84 7.67
CA TYR A 656 -10.82 -11.99 6.65
C TYR A 656 -10.90 -13.41 6.07
N LEU A 657 -10.28 -14.38 6.72
CA LEU A 657 -10.51 -15.80 6.41
C LEU A 657 -11.91 -16.19 6.87
N ILE A 658 -12.48 -17.21 6.22
CA ILE A 658 -13.72 -17.83 6.66
C ILE A 658 -13.46 -18.50 8.01
N ASP A 659 -14.32 -18.27 8.99
CA ASP A 659 -14.22 -18.84 10.34
C ASP A 659 -14.19 -20.37 10.28
N GLY A 660 -13.29 -20.97 11.05
CA GLY A 660 -13.01 -22.41 11.01
C GLY A 660 -12.08 -22.87 9.88
N THR A 661 -11.58 -21.97 9.02
CA THR A 661 -10.57 -22.31 8.01
C THR A 661 -9.15 -22.07 8.50
N SER A 662 -8.22 -22.81 7.92
CA SER A 662 -6.79 -22.65 8.07
C SER A 662 -6.19 -22.10 6.78
N ALA A 663 -5.47 -20.98 6.90
CA ALA A 663 -4.68 -20.48 5.78
C ALA A 663 -3.52 -21.43 5.42
N TYR A 664 -3.00 -22.21 6.38
CA TYR A 664 -1.93 -23.17 6.12
C TYR A 664 -2.35 -24.22 5.08
N GLU A 665 -3.63 -24.61 5.07
CA GLU A 665 -4.20 -25.55 4.09
C GLU A 665 -4.16 -25.06 2.64
N THR A 666 -3.81 -23.79 2.41
CA THR A 666 -3.72 -23.21 1.07
C THR A 666 -2.42 -23.58 0.35
N ILE A 667 -1.47 -24.24 1.03
CA ILE A 667 -0.25 -24.75 0.38
C ILE A 667 -0.54 -25.92 -0.57
N TRP A 668 -1.68 -26.60 -0.42
CA TRP A 668 -2.17 -27.62 -1.34
C TRP A 668 -3.10 -27.00 -2.38
N ALA A 669 -2.52 -26.39 -3.42
CA ALA A 669 -3.24 -25.64 -4.45
C ALA A 669 -3.66 -26.47 -5.67
N GLN A 670 -3.91 -27.77 -5.49
CA GLN A 670 -4.43 -28.67 -6.53
C GLN A 670 -5.83 -29.24 -6.15
N PRO A 671 -6.72 -29.46 -7.13
CA PRO A 671 -8.00 -30.13 -6.91
C PRO A 671 -7.82 -31.55 -6.37
N LYS A 672 -8.74 -31.96 -5.49
CA LYS A 672 -8.77 -33.29 -4.88
C LYS A 672 -10.02 -34.03 -5.34
N PRO A 673 -9.91 -34.98 -6.27
CA PRO A 673 -11.01 -35.88 -6.63
C PRO A 673 -11.47 -36.69 -5.41
N GLY A 674 -12.78 -36.84 -5.22
CA GLY A 674 -13.38 -37.65 -4.16
C GLY A 674 -13.48 -39.13 -4.52
N SER A 675 -13.06 -39.53 -5.71
CA SER A 675 -13.07 -40.89 -6.23
C SER A 675 -11.89 -41.11 -7.16
N ASP A 676 -11.26 -42.28 -7.10
CA ASP A 676 -10.16 -42.68 -8.01
C ASP A 676 -10.64 -42.85 -9.47
N LYS A 677 -11.96 -42.81 -9.71
CA LYS A 677 -12.57 -42.84 -11.04
C LYS A 677 -12.75 -41.46 -11.66
N ILE A 678 -12.52 -40.39 -10.90
CA ILE A 678 -12.45 -39.03 -11.41
C ILE A 678 -10.99 -38.72 -11.72
N GLN A 679 -10.67 -38.58 -13.00
CA GLN A 679 -9.35 -38.19 -13.46
C GLN A 679 -9.30 -36.67 -13.68
N LEU A 680 -8.38 -36.01 -12.99
CA LEU A 680 -8.05 -34.61 -13.24
C LEU A 680 -7.00 -34.55 -14.36
N LEU A 681 -7.40 -34.07 -15.54
CA LEU A 681 -6.51 -33.96 -16.70
C LEU A 681 -5.67 -32.68 -16.62
N SER A 682 -6.29 -31.56 -16.27
CA SER A 682 -5.61 -30.29 -16.09
C SER A 682 -6.34 -29.36 -15.10
N TYR A 683 -5.57 -28.53 -14.42
CA TYR A 683 -6.09 -27.46 -13.57
C TYR A 683 -5.26 -26.20 -13.75
N GLU A 684 -5.90 -25.14 -14.23
CA GLU A 684 -5.22 -23.89 -14.54
C GLU A 684 -6.01 -22.66 -14.12
N LYS A 685 -5.31 -21.63 -13.66
CA LYS A 685 -5.89 -20.32 -13.40
C LYS A 685 -5.43 -19.33 -14.44
N ARG A 686 -6.40 -18.75 -15.16
CA ARG A 686 -6.15 -17.81 -16.25
C ARG A 686 -7.17 -16.69 -16.18
N GLY A 687 -6.70 -15.45 -16.05
CA GLY A 687 -7.57 -14.27 -16.07
C GLY A 687 -8.56 -14.19 -14.92
N GLY A 688 -8.15 -14.59 -13.70
CA GLY A 688 -9.01 -14.60 -12.50
C GLY A 688 -10.07 -15.70 -12.48
N LYS A 689 -9.95 -16.70 -13.36
CA LYS A 689 -10.87 -17.83 -13.48
C LYS A 689 -10.10 -19.14 -13.38
N ALA A 690 -10.71 -20.15 -12.79
CA ALA A 690 -10.15 -21.49 -12.70
C ALA A 690 -10.80 -22.39 -13.76
N TYR A 691 -9.99 -23.16 -14.46
CA TYR A 691 -10.40 -24.13 -15.46
C TYR A 691 -9.98 -25.51 -15.00
N LEU A 692 -10.93 -26.44 -14.99
CA LEU A 692 -10.78 -27.79 -14.48
C LEU A 692 -11.20 -28.76 -15.57
N GLU A 693 -10.23 -29.46 -16.17
CA GLU A 693 -10.50 -30.48 -17.17
C GLU A 693 -10.57 -31.84 -16.49
N VAL A 694 -11.74 -32.48 -16.57
CA VAL A 694 -12.07 -33.68 -15.78
C VAL A 694 -12.71 -34.73 -16.67
N GLU A 695 -12.37 -35.98 -16.38
CA GLU A 695 -13.05 -37.17 -16.90
C GLU A 695 -13.57 -38.01 -15.72
N ASN A 696 -14.85 -38.40 -15.73
CA ASN A 696 -15.45 -39.24 -14.70
C ASN A 696 -15.99 -40.55 -15.30
N ASP A 697 -15.20 -41.61 -15.18
CA ASP A 697 -15.56 -42.97 -15.63
C ASP A 697 -16.38 -43.75 -14.59
N GLY A 698 -16.67 -43.15 -13.44
CA GLY A 698 -17.35 -43.78 -12.31
C GLY A 698 -18.80 -43.30 -12.13
N GLU A 699 -19.29 -43.45 -10.90
CA GLU A 699 -20.55 -42.82 -10.48
C GLU A 699 -20.35 -41.31 -10.22
N ALA A 700 -21.45 -40.59 -10.01
CA ALA A 700 -21.36 -39.18 -9.65
C ALA A 700 -20.60 -39.00 -8.32
N ALA A 701 -19.57 -38.17 -8.31
CA ALA A 701 -18.74 -37.94 -7.12
C ALA A 701 -18.21 -36.50 -7.09
N ASP A 702 -17.85 -36.04 -5.90
CA ASP A 702 -17.40 -34.67 -5.70
C ASP A 702 -15.92 -34.50 -6.04
N ILE A 703 -15.56 -33.34 -6.57
CA ILE A 703 -14.18 -32.85 -6.65
C ILE A 703 -14.05 -31.58 -5.79
N SER A 704 -13.10 -31.57 -4.87
CA SER A 704 -12.78 -30.40 -4.05
C SER A 704 -11.78 -29.52 -4.78
N VAL A 705 -12.14 -28.26 -5.03
CA VAL A 705 -11.31 -27.30 -5.77
C VAL A 705 -10.63 -26.36 -4.77
N PRO A 706 -9.33 -26.02 -4.93
CA PRO A 706 -8.57 -25.16 -4.02
C PRO A 706 -8.95 -23.67 -4.25
N ILE A 707 -10.19 -23.35 -3.89
CA ILE A 707 -10.81 -22.02 -3.91
C ILE A 707 -11.69 -21.94 -2.66
N PHE A 708 -11.51 -20.89 -1.85
CA PHE A 708 -12.40 -20.63 -0.72
C PHE A 708 -13.77 -20.15 -1.19
N ASN A 709 -14.82 -20.74 -0.62
CA ASN A 709 -16.19 -20.38 -0.95
C ASN A 709 -16.64 -19.13 -0.16
N TYR A 710 -16.16 -17.95 -0.58
CA TYR A 710 -16.66 -16.65 -0.09
C TYR A 710 -18.04 -16.27 -0.67
N GLY A 711 -18.70 -17.18 -1.39
CA GLY A 711 -19.95 -16.91 -2.10
C GLY A 711 -19.76 -16.18 -3.43
N HIS A 712 -20.83 -16.14 -4.23
CA HIS A 712 -20.88 -15.49 -5.54
C HIS A 712 -19.90 -16.01 -6.60
N TYR A 713 -19.48 -17.27 -6.46
CA TYR A 713 -18.83 -18.02 -7.54
C TYR A 713 -19.88 -18.71 -8.40
N HIS A 714 -19.61 -18.83 -9.69
CA HIS A 714 -20.38 -19.64 -10.63
C HIS A 714 -19.45 -20.67 -11.27
N ALA A 715 -19.89 -21.92 -11.35
CA ALA A 715 -19.25 -22.96 -12.14
C ALA A 715 -20.11 -23.24 -13.37
N VAL A 716 -19.50 -23.29 -14.54
CA VAL A 716 -20.16 -23.63 -15.80
C VAL A 716 -19.32 -24.58 -16.63
N ASP A 717 -19.99 -25.48 -17.35
CA ASP A 717 -19.38 -26.20 -18.47
C ASP A 717 -18.97 -25.18 -19.56
N GLU A 718 -17.72 -25.22 -20.00
CA GLU A 718 -17.22 -24.27 -21.00
C GLU A 718 -17.86 -24.45 -22.39
N ALA A 719 -18.20 -25.68 -22.76
CA ALA A 719 -18.76 -26.02 -24.07
C ALA A 719 -20.28 -25.80 -24.14
N THR A 720 -21.01 -26.16 -23.07
CA THR A 720 -22.48 -26.10 -23.06
C THR A 720 -23.03 -24.86 -22.36
N GLY A 721 -22.26 -24.24 -21.46
CA GLY A 721 -22.71 -23.15 -20.61
C GLY A 721 -23.66 -23.56 -19.47
N GLU A 722 -23.83 -24.87 -19.23
CA GLU A 722 -24.65 -25.39 -18.14
C GLU A 722 -24.01 -25.07 -16.78
N GLU A 723 -24.81 -24.56 -15.83
CA GLU A 723 -24.34 -24.23 -14.48
C GLU A 723 -24.24 -25.48 -13.60
N TYR A 724 -23.13 -25.58 -12.87
CA TYR A 724 -22.93 -26.58 -11.82
C TYR A 724 -23.28 -26.03 -10.44
N PRO A 725 -24.04 -26.80 -9.63
CA PRO A 725 -24.26 -26.42 -8.25
C PRO A 725 -22.94 -26.47 -7.47
N LEU A 726 -22.66 -25.41 -6.71
CA LEU A 726 -21.49 -25.32 -5.84
C LEU A 726 -21.84 -25.82 -4.44
N GLY A 727 -21.01 -26.72 -3.91
CA GLY A 727 -21.00 -27.09 -2.49
C GLY A 727 -19.87 -26.41 -1.74
N THR A 728 -19.86 -26.60 -0.42
CA THR A 728 -18.77 -26.18 0.47
C THR A 728 -18.26 -27.42 1.21
N GLY A 729 -17.01 -27.79 0.94
CA GLY A 729 -16.34 -28.93 1.57
C GLY A 729 -15.45 -28.53 2.74
N GLU A 730 -14.49 -29.42 3.05
CA GLU A 730 -13.48 -29.19 4.08
C GLU A 730 -12.70 -27.90 3.86
N ASN A 731 -12.34 -27.23 4.95
CA ASN A 731 -11.65 -25.94 4.94
C ASN A 731 -12.37 -24.86 4.09
N ALA A 732 -13.69 -24.95 3.97
CA ALA A 732 -14.54 -24.08 3.14
C ALA A 732 -14.15 -24.02 1.66
N ARG A 733 -13.60 -25.12 1.11
CA ARG A 733 -13.29 -25.23 -0.32
C ARG A 733 -14.57 -25.38 -1.14
N ILE A 734 -14.58 -24.84 -2.36
CA ILE A 734 -15.65 -25.11 -3.34
C ILE A 734 -15.61 -26.59 -3.71
N THR A 735 -16.76 -27.26 -3.69
CA THR A 735 -16.93 -28.63 -4.21
C THR A 735 -17.86 -28.62 -5.42
N LEU A 736 -17.56 -29.46 -6.40
CA LEU A 736 -18.39 -29.70 -7.58
C LEU A 736 -18.78 -31.18 -7.62
N ASN A 737 -20.07 -31.48 -7.80
CA ASN A 737 -20.53 -32.84 -8.05
C ASN A 737 -20.41 -33.14 -9.55
N ILE A 738 -19.49 -34.02 -9.92
CA ILE A 738 -19.22 -34.37 -11.33
C ILE A 738 -20.09 -35.57 -11.69
N PRO A 739 -21.00 -35.47 -12.69
CA PRO A 739 -21.87 -36.57 -13.05
C PRO A 739 -21.10 -37.72 -13.69
N ALA A 740 -21.69 -38.92 -13.64
CA ALA A 740 -21.14 -40.11 -14.28
C ALA A 740 -21.04 -39.92 -15.82
N GLY A 741 -19.89 -40.28 -16.39
CA GLY A 741 -19.62 -40.17 -17.83
C GLY A 741 -19.32 -38.74 -18.32
N TYR A 742 -19.07 -37.80 -17.41
CA TYR A 742 -18.67 -36.44 -17.79
C TYR A 742 -17.23 -36.42 -18.31
N THR A 743 -17.02 -35.73 -19.44
CA THR A 743 -15.70 -35.40 -19.97
C THR A 743 -15.75 -33.98 -20.51
N GLY A 744 -14.95 -33.08 -19.94
CA GLY A 744 -14.90 -31.69 -20.41
C GLY A 744 -14.24 -30.74 -19.42
N THR A 745 -14.38 -29.44 -19.71
CA THR A 745 -13.78 -28.36 -18.92
C THR A 745 -14.84 -27.60 -18.15
N ILE A 746 -14.70 -27.54 -16.82
CA ILE A 746 -15.54 -26.72 -15.95
C ILE A 746 -14.78 -25.44 -15.60
N MET A 747 -15.39 -24.29 -15.85
CA MET A 747 -14.86 -22.98 -15.51
C MET A 747 -15.53 -22.46 -14.23
N ILE A 748 -14.73 -22.06 -13.24
CA ILE A 748 -15.19 -21.39 -12.02
C ILE A 748 -14.75 -19.92 -12.03
N ALA A 749 -15.70 -19.00 -11.82
CA ALA A 749 -15.45 -17.56 -11.80
C ALA A 749 -16.22 -16.84 -10.68
N TYR A 750 -15.59 -15.82 -10.08
CA TYR A 750 -16.26 -14.94 -9.11
C TYR A 750 -17.05 -13.83 -9.83
N HIS A 751 -18.32 -13.66 -9.49
CA HIS A 751 -19.18 -12.61 -10.05
C HIS A 751 -19.77 -11.73 -8.95
N ALA A 752 -19.32 -10.47 -8.88
CA ALA A 752 -19.89 -9.50 -7.94
C ALA A 752 -21.39 -9.26 -8.22
N PRO A 753 -22.25 -9.23 -7.18
CA PRO A 753 -23.68 -9.01 -7.37
C PRO A 753 -24.01 -7.72 -8.15
N THR A 754 -24.95 -7.82 -9.09
CA THR A 754 -25.29 -6.71 -10.00
C THR A 754 -25.86 -5.49 -9.28
N TYR A 755 -26.59 -5.70 -8.18
CA TYR A 755 -27.16 -4.59 -7.40
C TYR A 755 -26.09 -3.72 -6.71
N TRP A 756 -24.86 -4.21 -6.53
CA TRP A 756 -23.74 -3.40 -6.02
C TRP A 756 -23.40 -2.23 -6.95
N ARG A 757 -23.70 -2.35 -8.25
CA ARG A 757 -23.53 -1.27 -9.23
C ARG A 757 -24.38 -0.04 -8.89
N GLY A 758 -25.50 -0.22 -8.19
CA GLY A 758 -26.32 0.88 -7.68
C GLY A 758 -25.57 1.74 -6.65
N PHE A 759 -24.84 1.11 -5.72
CA PHE A 759 -24.03 1.83 -4.75
C PHE A 759 -22.85 2.57 -5.39
N GLU A 760 -22.25 1.98 -6.42
CA GLU A 760 -21.20 2.61 -7.23
C GLU A 760 -21.73 3.87 -7.93
N LEU A 761 -22.93 3.80 -8.51
CA LEU A 761 -23.58 4.95 -9.13
C LEU A 761 -23.84 6.08 -8.12
N VAL A 762 -24.29 5.76 -6.90
CA VAL A 762 -24.50 6.74 -5.83
C VAL A 762 -23.21 7.50 -5.51
N SER A 763 -22.09 6.78 -5.32
CA SER A 763 -20.80 7.39 -5.06
C SER A 763 -20.27 8.21 -6.24
N ALA A 764 -20.44 7.73 -7.47
CA ALA A 764 -20.08 8.45 -8.67
C ALA A 764 -20.86 9.78 -8.80
N LEU A 765 -22.18 9.75 -8.61
CA LEU A 765 -23.02 10.95 -8.65
C LEU A 765 -22.68 11.94 -7.54
N ALA A 766 -22.40 11.45 -6.31
CA ALA A 766 -21.98 12.29 -5.19
C ALA A 766 -20.64 13.00 -5.47
N LEU A 767 -19.68 12.29 -6.07
CA LEU A 767 -18.38 12.83 -6.47
C LEU A 767 -18.54 13.87 -7.59
N LEU A 768 -19.24 13.52 -8.68
CA LEU A 768 -19.46 14.41 -9.82
C LEU A 768 -20.23 15.68 -9.42
N GLY A 769 -21.27 15.54 -8.60
CA GLY A 769 -22.02 16.68 -8.06
C GLY A 769 -21.15 17.62 -7.23
N SER A 770 -20.25 17.06 -6.43
CA SER A 770 -19.30 17.85 -5.62
C SER A 770 -18.27 18.59 -6.48
N ILE A 771 -17.76 17.94 -7.53
CA ILE A 771 -16.82 18.55 -8.50
C ILE A 771 -17.52 19.67 -9.27
N ALA A 772 -18.72 19.42 -9.79
CA ALA A 772 -19.52 20.40 -10.53
C ALA A 772 -19.79 21.66 -9.68
N TRP A 773 -20.13 21.46 -8.40
CA TRP A 773 -20.27 22.55 -7.45
C TRP A 773 -18.97 23.36 -7.30
N GLY A 774 -17.83 22.69 -7.16
CA GLY A 774 -16.52 23.32 -7.04
C GLY A 774 -16.13 24.17 -8.26
N VAL A 775 -16.40 23.67 -9.47
CA VAL A 775 -16.11 24.36 -10.74
C VAL A 775 -17.01 25.58 -10.92
N SER A 776 -18.33 25.45 -10.70
CA SER A 776 -19.29 26.57 -10.82
C SER A 776 -18.95 27.76 -9.92
N ARG A 777 -18.39 27.51 -8.73
CA ARG A 777 -17.94 28.54 -7.78
C ARG A 777 -16.69 29.29 -8.25
N ARG A 778 -15.77 28.61 -8.93
CA ARG A 778 -14.57 29.26 -9.51
C ARG A 778 -14.97 30.21 -10.64
N LYS A 779 -15.89 29.79 -11.52
CA LYS A 779 -16.41 30.63 -12.61
C LYS A 779 -17.18 31.88 -12.14
N LYS A 780 -17.76 31.89 -10.94
CA LYS A 780 -18.42 33.07 -10.35
C LYS A 780 -17.45 34.05 -9.66
N LYS A 781 -16.19 33.66 -9.46
CA LYS A 781 -15.15 34.48 -8.81
C LYS A 781 -14.13 35.06 -9.79
N GLN A 782 -14.05 34.49 -10.99
CA GLN A 782 -13.41 35.08 -12.17
C GLN A 782 -14.46 35.96 -12.86
#